data_AF-A0A8H5F5P8-F1
#
_entry.id   AF-A0A8H5F5P8-F1
#
_cell.length_a   1.000
_cell.length_b   1.000
_cell.length_c   1.000
_cell.angle_alpha   90.00
_cell.angle_beta   90.00
_cell.angle_gamma   90.00
#
_symmetry.space_group_name_H-M   'P 1'
#
loop_
_entity.id
_entity.type
_entity.pdbx_description
1 polymer ?
#
loop_
_entity_poly.entity_id
_entity_poly.type
_entity_poly.pdbx_seq_one_letter_code
_entity_poly.pdbx_strand_id
1 'polypeptide(L)'
;MTIKPLKSRTMYTHVGEESPRSTELGETNIAATQRVHIRIPQLPVELICCVLSHLEHRDLLQCTLVSKLFYKLVNETSRLMYTLELAKSRMVSILSPEDKLNFAHRLELLKDREQAWRVLAWKHRRTLDLPPTGSLYEFVGGVYGNGREGDNRMTTSISFLELPSLGIPSRTEDITAPQELKLWTHLMPDLNIIDFTMDPIQDLLVLVAVAPLESQYVYELHIRSIKTNQAHPKAPTSVFPCLRKPLNHASPVEVITAVRVQVCGNLVALLIKDVMENSGGHLEIWNWEHGPQYSCQMPRTNGIDDFSFLTNSVALIVRPTGQFEVYDFADPGTQSSEPVLRYAFAFPPLSPGYSYWYISMSNNPTPGCIPSPHDHQRNLDGFLKGHKQIYYPNPEDRVHACCLYVFNPADPVLHAVSSFVFFVKIGTLLNPPIEWFVRRPFDDEDAEPPYCRPDILRERMKHMDPGWEEAYEAEMEERRKRKKSKKAKGKQRMDEDEISSVVGEYGGSDGAEILQYPEPGDGWIPIDIDGSEVQELADPPSDLDIPVHGFLTGDEHPATHIGTAGPSTSAPSIANPDDASSSNAPIDSDSSDAGSSIRSIRVVPLPWETWGPMNTRWFDECLSTDWQHAIYGLRAVESVEISKLTAERQIEVHKWAKGRSAEDEEEFGNANGAEASGSGSASASSSHAAAAGGANGGGSTASGAQAQDGGGGTGGGGPAPAPPPPPPRRERRFLRIRDFNPYAQTKAARLETKDHAIFKGKGRIRSVWRTPKVVTETSRVEMNGVFKYDIMSSLPYVETVSDETFDVTDVMMDDSRLLLLKRGRGGQLKTLEVLMV
;
A
#
# COMPACT_ATOMS: atom_id res chain seq x y z
N MET A 1 -3.73 22.21 29.88
CA MET A 1 -3.48 23.62 30.26
C MET A 1 -2.73 24.28 29.11
N THR A 2 -3.41 25.17 28.39
CA THR A 2 -2.94 25.76 27.12
C THR A 2 -2.11 27.00 27.40
N ILE A 3 -0.82 26.98 27.09
CA ILE A 3 0.05 28.17 27.18
C ILE A 3 0.15 28.79 25.78
N LYS A 4 -0.33 30.03 25.65
CA LYS A 4 -0.20 30.85 24.43
C LYS A 4 1.24 31.36 24.27
N PRO A 5 1.79 31.49 23.05
CA PRO A 5 3.13 32.02 22.85
C PRO A 5 3.15 33.55 22.96
N LEU A 6 4.06 34.10 23.76
CA LEU A 6 4.34 35.54 23.82
C LEU A 6 5.21 35.96 22.62
N LYS A 7 4.74 36.97 21.90
CA LYS A 7 5.48 37.69 20.84
C LYS A 7 6.72 38.39 21.42
N SER A 8 7.89 38.16 20.83
CA SER A 8 9.12 38.89 21.15
C SER A 8 9.05 40.33 20.63
N ARG A 9 9.27 41.30 21.52
CA ARG A 9 9.45 42.71 21.15
C ARG A 9 10.91 43.08 21.45
N THR A 10 11.68 43.28 20.38
CA THR A 10 13.06 43.77 20.43
C THR A 10 13.04 45.26 20.76
N MET A 11 13.74 45.68 21.82
CA MET A 11 14.11 47.10 22.01
C MET A 11 15.59 47.19 22.32
N TYR A 12 16.28 47.93 21.45
CA TYR A 12 17.62 48.47 21.65
C TYR A 12 17.57 49.58 22.72
N THR A 13 18.57 49.65 23.59
CA THR A 13 18.86 50.88 24.34
C THR A 13 20.36 51.16 24.40
N HIS A 14 20.66 52.40 24.02
CA HIS A 14 21.93 53.10 23.93
C HIS A 14 22.51 53.45 25.31
N VAL A 15 23.83 53.65 25.36
CA VAL A 15 24.65 54.16 26.47
C VAL A 15 24.60 55.69 26.55
N GLY A 16 24.61 56.27 27.76
CA GLY A 16 24.78 57.70 28.04
C GLY A 16 25.00 58.01 29.54
N GLU A 17 25.86 58.99 29.83
CA GLU A 17 26.63 59.28 31.07
C GLU A 17 25.94 60.07 32.22
N GLU A 18 26.53 59.96 33.44
CA GLU A 18 26.79 60.90 34.58
C GLU A 18 25.91 62.17 34.83
N SER A 19 25.59 62.74 36.01
CA SER A 19 25.87 62.65 37.48
C SER A 19 24.82 63.56 38.24
N PRO A 20 24.96 64.09 39.49
CA PRO A 20 24.39 63.55 40.75
C PRO A 20 23.46 64.48 41.60
N ARG A 21 22.95 63.92 42.71
CA ARG A 21 22.39 64.50 43.98
C ARG A 21 20.88 64.81 44.07
N SER A 22 20.20 64.08 44.98
CA SER A 22 19.56 64.64 46.20
C SER A 22 18.97 63.53 47.10
N THR A 23 19.19 63.70 48.39
CA THR A 23 18.70 62.95 49.58
C THR A 23 17.18 62.92 49.71
N GLU A 24 16.58 61.78 50.13
CA GLU A 24 15.83 61.66 51.39
C GLU A 24 15.28 60.23 51.66
N LEU A 25 15.53 59.81 52.91
CA LEU A 25 14.84 58.88 53.81
C LEU A 25 13.76 57.90 53.32
N GLY A 26 14.07 56.61 53.54
CA GLY A 26 13.23 55.72 54.33
C GLY A 26 12.19 54.91 53.58
N GLU A 27 12.51 53.64 53.27
CA GLU A 27 11.54 52.54 53.32
C GLU A 27 12.26 51.18 53.20
N THR A 28 12.02 50.33 54.20
CA THR A 28 11.99 48.86 54.17
C THR A 28 13.01 48.12 53.28
N ASN A 29 13.95 47.47 53.97
CA ASN A 29 14.83 46.41 53.47
C ASN A 29 13.99 45.19 53.02
N ILE A 30 13.37 45.26 51.85
CA ILE A 30 12.89 44.09 51.13
C ILE A 30 14.10 43.55 50.40
N ALA A 31 14.61 42.40 50.88
CA ALA A 31 15.70 41.68 50.27
C ALA A 31 15.53 41.63 48.75
N ALA A 32 16.37 42.39 48.04
CA ALA A 32 16.45 42.35 46.60
C ALA A 32 16.74 40.90 46.23
N THR A 33 15.71 40.19 45.76
CA THR A 33 15.84 38.82 45.24
C THR A 33 16.67 38.97 43.98
N GLN A 34 17.98 38.83 44.12
CA GLN A 34 18.93 38.90 43.03
C GLN A 34 18.51 37.82 42.05
N ARG A 35 17.88 38.21 40.93
CA ARG A 35 17.54 37.28 39.85
C ARG A 35 18.88 36.75 39.33
N VAL A 36 19.28 35.59 39.83
CA VAL A 36 20.44 34.87 39.32
C VAL A 36 20.11 34.54 37.87
N HIS A 37 20.78 35.21 36.93
CA HIS A 37 20.71 34.87 35.51
C HIS A 37 21.42 33.53 35.31
N ILE A 38 20.70 32.43 35.51
CA ILE A 38 21.20 31.09 35.19
C ILE A 38 21.29 31.01 33.66
N ARG A 39 22.51 30.86 33.14
CA ARG A 39 22.73 30.57 31.73
C ARG A 39 22.64 29.06 31.53
N ILE A 40 22.08 28.60 30.41
CA ILE A 40 21.90 27.16 30.13
C ILE A 40 23.20 26.34 30.34
N PRO A 41 24.40 26.80 29.93
CA PRO A 41 25.64 26.05 30.16
C PRO A 41 26.05 25.87 31.63
N GLN A 42 25.40 26.57 32.56
CA GLN A 42 25.66 26.48 34.01
C GLN A 42 24.74 25.44 34.69
N LEU A 43 23.77 24.89 33.96
CA LEU A 43 22.94 23.81 34.46
C LEU A 43 23.73 22.50 34.50
N PRO A 44 23.45 21.59 35.45
CA PRO A 44 23.88 20.19 35.37
C PRO A 44 23.57 19.58 34.00
N VAL A 45 24.50 18.77 33.49
CA VAL A 45 24.42 18.18 32.15
C VAL A 45 23.13 17.37 31.97
N GLU A 46 22.69 16.68 33.02
CA GLU A 46 21.47 15.87 33.05
C GLU A 46 20.23 16.74 32.76
N LEU A 47 20.20 17.96 33.31
CA LEU A 47 19.10 18.91 33.08
C LEU A 47 19.15 19.48 31.67
N ILE A 48 20.34 19.77 31.14
CA ILE A 48 20.49 20.22 29.74
C ILE A 48 20.00 19.11 28.80
N CYS A 49 20.43 17.86 29.00
CA CYS A 49 20.00 16.73 28.19
C CYS A 49 18.49 16.46 28.32
N CYS A 50 17.91 16.64 29.52
CA CYS A 50 16.47 16.56 29.73
C CYS A 50 15.73 17.62 28.90
N VAL A 51 16.16 18.88 28.97
CA VAL A 51 15.59 19.98 28.16
C VAL A 51 15.69 19.69 26.67
N LEU A 52 16.88 19.30 26.19
CA LEU A 52 17.10 18.95 24.79
C LEU A 52 16.22 17.77 24.35
N SER A 53 15.90 16.83 25.24
CA SER A 53 15.07 15.66 24.89
C SER A 53 13.61 15.98 24.55
N HIS A 54 13.17 17.22 24.80
CA HIS A 54 11.86 17.73 24.39
C HIS A 54 11.88 18.40 23.01
N LEU A 55 13.04 18.55 22.40
CA LEU A 55 13.18 19.16 21.08
C LEU A 55 12.98 18.12 19.98
N GLU A 56 12.38 18.56 18.87
CA GLU A 56 12.32 17.75 17.66
C GLU A 56 13.71 17.62 17.02
N HIS A 57 13.87 16.61 16.16
CA HIS A 57 15.13 16.33 15.48
C HIS A 57 15.72 17.54 14.73
N ARG A 58 14.88 18.41 14.14
CA ARG A 58 15.35 19.63 13.46
C ARG A 58 15.97 20.63 14.42
N ASP A 59 15.30 20.88 15.54
CA ASP A 59 15.78 21.81 16.58
C ASP A 59 17.01 21.25 17.29
N LEU A 60 17.05 19.94 17.54
CA LEU A 60 18.23 19.25 18.04
C LEU A 60 19.44 19.44 17.14
N LEU A 61 19.27 19.28 15.82
CA LEU A 61 20.33 19.55 14.86
C LEU A 61 20.76 21.01 14.89
N GLN A 62 19.84 21.96 14.99
CA GLN A 62 20.19 23.38 15.14
C GLN A 62 20.99 23.65 16.43
N CYS A 63 20.64 23.01 17.55
CA CYS A 63 21.41 23.11 18.79
C CYS A 63 22.87 22.70 18.60
N THR A 64 23.16 21.70 17.74
CA THR A 64 24.54 21.30 17.46
C THR A 64 25.39 22.40 16.82
N LEU A 65 24.75 23.37 16.17
CA LEU A 65 25.42 24.51 15.52
C LEU A 65 25.65 25.68 16.47
N VAL A 66 24.98 25.71 17.64
CA VAL A 66 25.02 26.83 18.58
C VAL A 66 26.33 26.85 19.39
N SER A 67 26.79 25.70 19.89
CA SER A 67 28.04 25.63 20.66
C SER A 67 28.66 24.23 20.68
N LYS A 68 29.97 24.18 20.96
CA LYS A 68 30.70 22.91 21.14
C LYS A 68 30.13 22.05 22.29
N LEU A 69 29.56 22.68 23.32
CA LEU A 69 28.90 21.97 24.42
C LEU A 69 27.65 21.26 23.92
N PHE A 70 26.74 21.97 23.24
CA PHE A 70 25.52 21.37 22.69
C PHE A 70 25.85 20.30 21.65
N TYR A 71 26.82 20.56 20.77
CA TYR A 71 27.32 19.57 19.83
C TYR A 71 27.76 18.28 20.56
N LYS A 72 28.57 18.40 21.61
CA LYS A 72 29.05 17.25 22.40
C LYS A 72 27.88 16.52 23.07
N LEU A 73 27.00 17.24 23.75
CA LEU A 73 25.86 16.67 24.46
C LEU A 73 24.92 15.90 23.53
N VAL A 74 24.58 16.48 22.38
CA VAL A 74 23.71 15.82 21.39
C VAL A 74 24.36 14.55 20.85
N ASN A 75 25.65 14.58 20.51
CA ASN A 75 26.33 13.44 19.91
C ASN A 75 26.72 12.32 20.90
N GLU A 76 26.94 12.65 22.18
CA GLU A 76 27.36 11.67 23.20
C GLU A 76 26.19 11.15 24.06
N THR A 77 25.02 11.80 24.02
CA THR A 77 23.84 11.35 24.77
C THR A 77 23.01 10.38 23.93
N SER A 78 22.94 9.11 24.34
CA SER A 78 22.22 8.07 23.59
C SER A 78 20.75 8.40 23.32
N ARG A 79 20.05 9.08 24.26
CA ARG A 79 18.65 9.49 24.07
C ARG A 79 18.49 10.51 22.93
N LEU A 80 19.39 11.49 22.84
CA LEU A 80 19.34 12.52 21.81
C LEU A 80 19.75 11.94 20.44
N MET A 81 20.79 11.11 20.42
CA MET A 81 21.20 10.37 19.22
C MET A 81 20.11 9.39 18.75
N TYR A 82 19.38 8.76 19.66
CA TYR A 82 18.25 7.89 19.32
C TYR A 82 17.14 8.66 18.61
N THR A 83 16.78 9.85 19.09
CA THR A 83 15.84 10.74 18.38
C THR A 83 16.32 11.09 16.97
N LEU A 84 17.61 11.41 16.80
CA LEU A 84 18.19 11.72 15.49
C LEU A 84 18.22 10.50 14.56
N GLU A 85 18.56 9.32 15.07
CA GLU A 85 18.63 8.07 14.29
C GLU A 85 17.23 7.59 13.86
N LEU A 86 16.21 7.76 14.70
CA LEU A 86 14.80 7.53 14.32
C LEU A 86 14.39 8.44 13.15
N ALA A 87 14.68 9.74 13.26
CA ALA A 87 14.38 10.71 12.20
C ALA A 87 15.17 10.40 10.91
N LYS A 88 16.44 10.02 11.03
CA LYS A 88 17.29 9.56 9.92
C LYS A 88 16.67 8.35 9.20
N SER A 89 16.10 7.43 9.95
CA SER A 89 15.52 6.18 9.45
C SER A 89 14.05 6.31 9.04
N ARG A 90 13.41 7.47 9.28
CA ARG A 90 11.98 7.72 9.05
C ARG A 90 11.08 6.77 9.85
N MET A 91 11.51 6.47 11.07
CA MET A 91 10.82 5.57 12.00
C MET A 91 10.36 6.32 13.24
N VAL A 92 9.33 5.78 13.89
CA VAL A 92 8.90 6.15 15.23
C VAL A 92 9.10 4.96 16.18
N SER A 93 9.37 5.25 17.45
CA SER A 93 9.50 4.23 18.49
C SER A 93 8.12 3.92 19.06
N ILE A 94 7.77 2.64 19.15
CA ILE A 94 6.54 2.18 19.82
C ILE A 94 6.80 1.70 21.25
N LEU A 95 8.07 1.73 21.69
CA LEU A 95 8.44 1.53 23.09
C LEU A 95 8.07 2.75 23.95
N SER A 96 7.60 2.49 25.17
CA SER A 96 7.40 3.53 26.17
C SER A 96 8.73 4.19 26.55
N PRO A 97 8.74 5.51 26.84
CA PRO A 97 9.92 6.18 27.40
C PRO A 97 10.42 5.55 28.71
N GLU A 98 9.53 4.94 29.49
CA GLU A 98 9.79 4.28 30.78
C GLU A 98 10.15 2.80 30.64
N ASP A 99 10.18 2.25 29.42
CA ASP A 99 10.55 0.85 29.18
C ASP A 99 11.97 0.55 29.71
N LYS A 100 12.15 -0.66 30.24
CA LYS A 100 13.38 -1.16 30.87
C LYS A 100 14.60 -1.08 29.96
N LEU A 101 14.40 -1.10 28.64
CA LEU A 101 15.47 -1.00 27.67
C LEU A 101 16.00 0.43 27.62
N ASN A 102 17.25 0.63 28.04
CA ASN A 102 17.88 1.95 28.02
C ASN A 102 18.11 2.46 26.58
N PHE A 103 18.24 3.78 26.42
CA PHE A 103 18.41 4.41 25.11
C PHE A 103 19.69 4.01 24.37
N ALA A 104 20.75 3.58 25.06
CA ALA A 104 21.96 3.09 24.39
C ALA A 104 21.68 1.79 23.64
N HIS A 105 20.97 0.86 24.28
CA HIS A 105 20.59 -0.41 23.66
C HIS A 105 19.51 -0.19 22.58
N ARG A 106 18.54 0.70 22.79
CA ARG A 106 17.56 1.07 21.73
C ARG A 106 18.25 1.64 20.49
N LEU A 107 19.28 2.46 20.67
CA LEU A 107 20.06 3.02 19.57
C LEU A 107 20.87 1.95 18.83
N GLU A 108 21.45 1.00 19.57
CA GLU A 108 22.17 -0.14 18.99
C GLU A 108 21.24 -1.01 18.14
N LEU A 109 20.07 -1.39 18.66
CA LEU A 109 19.08 -2.19 17.92
C LEU A 109 18.61 -1.49 16.64
N LEU A 110 18.34 -0.17 16.69
CA LEU A 110 17.93 0.59 15.51
C LEU A 110 19.03 0.63 14.44
N LYS A 111 20.28 0.86 14.86
CA LYS A 111 21.42 0.92 13.94
C LYS A 111 21.70 -0.43 13.30
N ASP A 112 21.69 -1.50 14.10
CA ASP A 112 21.91 -2.86 13.65
C ASP A 112 20.82 -3.29 12.67
N ARG A 113 19.56 -3.01 12.99
CA ARG A 113 18.41 -3.17 12.09
C ARG A 113 18.61 -2.47 10.75
N GLU A 114 18.87 -1.17 10.78
CA GLU A 114 18.99 -0.37 9.55
C GLU A 114 20.21 -0.78 8.72
N GLN A 115 21.27 -1.25 9.38
CA GLN A 115 22.42 -1.81 8.70
C GLN A 115 22.11 -3.16 8.04
N ALA A 116 21.33 -4.03 8.69
CA ALA A 116 20.88 -5.30 8.14
C ALA A 116 20.03 -5.12 6.87
N TRP A 117 19.07 -4.18 6.88
CA TRP A 117 18.27 -3.84 5.69
C TRP A 117 19.10 -3.28 4.53
N ARG A 118 20.08 -2.42 4.82
CA ARG A 118 20.96 -1.83 3.80
C ARG A 118 21.73 -2.86 2.98
N VAL A 119 22.07 -3.98 3.60
CA VAL A 119 22.92 -5.02 3.00
C VAL A 119 22.18 -6.34 2.76
N LEU A 120 20.89 -6.40 3.08
CA LEU A 120 20.06 -7.61 3.09
C LEU A 120 20.71 -8.76 3.87
N ALA A 121 21.19 -8.46 5.08
CA ALA A 121 21.70 -9.47 6.00
C ALA A 121 20.57 -9.96 6.91
N TRP A 122 19.83 -10.98 6.48
CA TRP A 122 18.91 -11.70 7.36
C TRP A 122 19.68 -12.43 8.46
N LYS A 123 19.14 -12.40 9.68
CA LYS A 123 19.75 -13.03 10.86
C LYS A 123 19.23 -14.43 11.12
N HIS A 124 17.99 -14.72 10.70
CA HIS A 124 17.37 -16.02 10.86
C HIS A 124 16.38 -16.28 9.71
N ARG A 125 16.18 -17.56 9.37
CA ARG A 125 15.17 -18.02 8.40
C ARG A 125 14.29 -19.11 9.00
N ARG A 126 13.00 -19.13 8.66
CA ARG A 126 12.09 -20.18 9.13
C ARG A 126 11.05 -20.49 8.06
N THR A 127 10.97 -21.77 7.68
CA THR A 127 9.87 -22.27 6.85
C THR A 127 8.69 -22.60 7.73
N LEU A 128 7.49 -22.20 7.30
CA LEU A 128 6.25 -22.43 8.02
C LEU A 128 5.38 -23.42 7.25
N ASP A 129 4.78 -24.35 8.00
CA ASP A 129 3.77 -25.25 7.48
C ASP A 129 2.44 -24.50 7.34
N LEU A 130 1.84 -24.60 6.16
CA LEU A 130 0.63 -23.88 5.83
C LEU A 130 -0.60 -24.79 5.88
N PRO A 131 -1.73 -24.30 6.43
CA PRO A 131 -3.02 -24.94 6.21
C PRO A 131 -3.44 -24.84 4.74
N PRO A 132 -4.48 -25.59 4.30
CA PRO A 132 -5.01 -25.46 2.94
C PRO A 132 -5.36 -24.02 2.61
N THR A 133 -4.81 -23.51 1.50
CA THR A 133 -4.92 -22.09 1.16
C THR A 133 -5.89 -21.81 0.02
N GLY A 134 -6.73 -20.80 0.20
CA GLY A 134 -7.58 -20.20 -0.83
C GLY A 134 -6.99 -18.91 -1.42
N SER A 135 -7.78 -18.24 -2.25
CA SER A 135 -7.40 -17.02 -2.97
C SER A 135 -7.30 -15.77 -2.07
N LEU A 136 -8.14 -15.65 -1.03
CA LEU A 136 -8.10 -14.51 -0.10
C LEU A 136 -6.97 -14.65 0.91
N TYR A 137 -6.16 -13.61 1.07
CA TYR A 137 -5.12 -13.53 2.09
C TYR A 137 -4.86 -12.08 2.49
N GLU A 138 -4.29 -11.92 3.68
CA GLU A 138 -3.95 -10.62 4.25
C GLU A 138 -2.69 -10.77 5.10
N PHE A 139 -1.79 -9.78 5.06
CA PHE A 139 -0.56 -9.78 5.84
C PHE A 139 -0.35 -8.44 6.55
N VAL A 140 -0.63 -8.43 7.84
CA VAL A 140 -0.55 -7.24 8.69
C VAL A 140 0.09 -7.59 10.03
N GLY A 141 1.03 -6.76 10.48
CA GLY A 141 1.52 -6.76 11.87
C GLY A 141 1.88 -8.13 12.44
N GLY A 142 2.72 -8.91 11.75
CA GLY A 142 3.13 -10.23 12.26
C GLY A 142 2.19 -11.39 12.04
N VAL A 143 1.04 -11.16 11.41
CA VAL A 143 0.03 -12.22 11.20
C VAL A 143 -0.21 -12.37 9.71
N TYR A 144 -0.11 -13.61 9.24
CA TYR A 144 -0.55 -14.00 7.90
C TYR A 144 -1.92 -14.68 8.01
N GLY A 145 -2.94 -14.05 7.45
CA GLY A 145 -4.30 -14.58 7.36
C GLY A 145 -4.55 -15.14 5.97
N ASN A 146 -5.22 -16.29 5.87
CA ASN A 146 -5.60 -16.87 4.60
C ASN A 146 -6.93 -17.60 4.68
N GLY A 147 -7.82 -17.29 3.74
CA GLY A 147 -9.13 -17.92 3.60
C GLY A 147 -9.00 -19.30 3.00
N ARG A 148 -9.91 -20.21 3.37
CA ARG A 148 -10.09 -21.52 2.74
C ARG A 148 -11.39 -21.51 1.95
N GLU A 149 -11.31 -21.82 0.67
CA GLU A 149 -12.47 -22.00 -0.20
C GLU A 149 -13.15 -23.34 0.11
N GLY A 150 -14.49 -23.29 0.24
CA GLY A 150 -15.34 -24.48 0.27
C GLY A 150 -15.77 -24.93 -1.12
N ASP A 151 -16.62 -25.96 -1.19
CA ASP A 151 -17.06 -26.57 -2.45
C ASP A 151 -17.77 -25.58 -3.41
N ASN A 152 -18.41 -24.53 -2.86
CA ASN A 152 -19.10 -23.49 -3.62
C ASN A 152 -18.19 -22.29 -3.99
N ARG A 153 -16.86 -22.43 -3.90
CA ARG A 153 -15.85 -21.34 -4.07
C ARG A 153 -15.97 -20.16 -3.10
N MET A 154 -16.86 -20.24 -2.11
CA MET A 154 -16.99 -19.23 -1.06
C MET A 154 -16.01 -19.52 0.08
N THR A 155 -15.53 -18.48 0.75
CA THR A 155 -14.60 -18.65 1.87
C THR A 155 -15.34 -19.15 3.11
N THR A 156 -15.02 -20.37 3.56
CA THR A 156 -15.71 -21.06 4.67
C THR A 156 -15.00 -20.92 6.02
N SER A 157 -13.70 -20.63 5.98
CA SER A 157 -12.89 -20.43 7.18
C SER A 157 -11.68 -19.57 6.87
N ILE A 158 -11.14 -18.90 7.87
CA ILE A 158 -9.88 -18.15 7.76
C ILE A 158 -8.90 -18.69 8.79
N SER A 159 -7.73 -19.09 8.33
CA SER A 159 -6.60 -19.50 9.17
C SER A 159 -5.64 -18.34 9.35
N PHE A 160 -5.16 -18.16 10.58
CA PHE A 160 -4.21 -17.12 10.96
C PHE A 160 -2.94 -17.76 11.50
N LEU A 161 -1.81 -17.31 10.96
CA LEU A 161 -0.48 -17.78 11.30
C LEU A 161 0.34 -16.63 11.85
N GLU A 162 0.78 -16.78 13.08
CA GLU A 162 1.78 -15.91 13.68
C GLU A 162 3.15 -16.13 13.03
N LEU A 163 3.82 -15.03 12.68
CA LEU A 163 5.12 -15.05 12.04
C LEU A 163 6.25 -14.85 13.06
N PRO A 164 7.41 -15.49 12.87
CA PRO A 164 8.54 -15.36 13.76
C PRO A 164 9.13 -13.95 13.72
N SER A 165 9.68 -13.46 14.82
CA SER A 165 10.46 -12.22 14.87
C SER A 165 11.66 -12.38 15.79
N LEU A 166 12.72 -11.63 15.52
CA LEU A 166 13.96 -11.65 16.32
C LEU A 166 13.77 -11.08 17.73
N GLY A 167 12.69 -10.34 17.97
CA GLY A 167 12.34 -9.80 19.28
C GLY A 167 13.32 -8.81 19.88
N ILE A 168 12.99 -8.30 21.08
CA ILE A 168 13.98 -7.70 21.97
C ILE A 168 14.74 -8.86 22.62
N PRO A 169 16.08 -8.92 22.55
CA PRO A 169 16.85 -9.90 23.30
C PRO A 169 16.56 -9.69 24.79
N SER A 170 15.72 -10.54 25.38
CA SER A 170 15.56 -10.54 26.83
C SER A 170 16.84 -11.16 27.40
N ARG A 171 17.42 -10.55 28.43
CA ARG A 171 18.67 -11.02 29.06
C ARG A 171 18.57 -12.43 29.68
N THR A 172 17.39 -13.04 29.64
CA THR A 172 16.99 -14.20 30.43
C THR A 172 16.32 -15.31 29.62
N GLU A 173 16.00 -15.11 28.33
CA GLU A 173 15.46 -16.19 27.49
C GLU A 173 16.58 -16.73 26.60
N ASP A 174 16.85 -18.02 26.72
CA ASP A 174 17.71 -18.74 25.79
C ASP A 174 17.15 -18.60 24.36
N ILE A 175 17.90 -17.90 23.50
CA ILE A 175 17.59 -17.65 22.08
C ILE A 175 17.47 -18.99 21.29
N THR A 176 17.83 -20.11 21.92
CA THR A 176 17.87 -21.46 21.33
C THR A 176 16.56 -22.26 21.48
N ALA A 177 15.59 -21.83 22.28
CA ALA A 177 14.30 -22.52 22.36
C ALA A 177 13.39 -22.13 21.16
N PRO A 178 12.83 -23.09 20.41
CA PRO A 178 11.92 -22.78 19.32
C PRO A 178 10.74 -21.97 19.83
N GLN A 179 10.56 -20.76 19.31
CA GLN A 179 9.37 -19.98 19.61
C GLN A 179 8.15 -20.74 19.09
N GLU A 180 7.27 -21.13 20.01
CA GLU A 180 5.98 -21.77 19.72
C GLU A 180 5.07 -20.71 19.08
N LEU A 181 5.00 -20.72 17.75
CA LEU A 181 4.18 -19.80 16.97
C LEU A 181 2.73 -20.27 16.99
N LYS A 182 1.80 -19.31 17.07
CA LYS A 182 0.38 -19.61 17.06
C LYS A 182 -0.15 -19.83 15.64
N LEU A 183 -0.87 -20.92 15.45
CA LEU A 183 -1.75 -21.17 14.31
C LEU A 183 -3.17 -21.36 14.86
N TRP A 184 -4.13 -20.60 14.36
CA TRP A 184 -5.54 -20.77 14.73
C TRP A 184 -6.45 -20.57 13.52
N THR A 185 -7.66 -21.09 13.57
CA THR A 185 -8.61 -21.02 12.45
C THR A 185 -10.00 -20.71 12.97
N HIS A 186 -10.68 -19.81 12.27
CA HIS A 186 -12.07 -19.45 12.54
C HIS A 186 -12.97 -19.99 11.43
N LEU A 187 -13.98 -20.77 11.82
CA LEU A 187 -15.03 -21.24 10.92
C LEU A 187 -16.13 -20.19 10.83
N MET A 188 -16.66 -19.97 9.63
CA MET A 188 -17.70 -18.97 9.36
C MET A 188 -18.73 -19.51 8.35
N PRO A 189 -19.38 -20.65 8.64
CA PRO A 189 -20.25 -21.34 7.66
C PRO A 189 -21.48 -20.52 7.26
N ASP A 190 -21.90 -19.58 8.12
CA ASP A 190 -23.11 -18.78 7.94
C ASP A 190 -22.84 -17.47 7.18
N LEU A 191 -21.59 -17.18 6.79
CA LEU A 191 -21.22 -15.95 6.11
C LEU A 191 -20.73 -16.23 4.69
N ASN A 192 -21.24 -15.47 3.73
CA ASN A 192 -20.74 -15.48 2.36
C ASN A 192 -19.61 -14.44 2.20
N ILE A 193 -18.40 -14.79 2.64
CA ILE A 193 -17.25 -13.88 2.70
C ILE A 193 -16.61 -13.72 1.33
N ILE A 194 -16.49 -12.47 0.90
CA ILE A 194 -15.88 -12.07 -0.38
C ILE A 194 -14.52 -11.39 -0.21
N ASP A 195 -14.27 -10.76 0.94
CA ASP A 195 -13.01 -10.10 1.27
C ASP A 195 -12.84 -9.98 2.79
N PHE A 196 -11.63 -9.79 3.27
CA PHE A 196 -11.37 -9.49 4.69
C PHE A 196 -10.10 -8.67 4.86
N THR A 197 -10.04 -7.92 5.95
CA THR A 197 -8.80 -7.30 6.42
C THR A 197 -8.72 -7.39 7.94
N MET A 198 -7.59 -7.04 8.52
CA MET A 198 -7.36 -7.17 9.96
C MET A 198 -6.43 -6.09 10.50
N ASP A 199 -6.56 -5.83 11.80
CA ASP A 199 -5.56 -5.10 12.57
C ASP A 199 -5.27 -5.88 13.86
N PRO A 200 -4.21 -6.71 13.87
CA PRO A 200 -3.85 -7.52 15.03
C PRO A 200 -3.57 -6.70 16.29
N ILE A 201 -3.04 -5.47 16.16
CA ILE A 201 -2.74 -4.60 17.31
C ILE A 201 -4.03 -4.21 18.04
N GLN A 202 -5.14 -4.11 17.32
CA GLN A 202 -6.43 -3.75 17.88
C GLN A 202 -7.30 -4.97 18.22
N ASP A 203 -6.79 -6.20 18.04
CA ASP A 203 -7.61 -7.43 18.03
C ASP A 203 -8.75 -7.36 17.01
N LEU A 204 -8.59 -6.65 15.90
CA LEU A 204 -9.67 -6.39 14.94
C LEU A 204 -9.60 -7.33 13.74
N LEU A 205 -10.74 -7.92 13.39
CA LEU A 205 -11.00 -8.64 12.15
C LEU A 205 -12.24 -8.03 11.48
N VAL A 206 -12.10 -7.60 10.24
CA VAL A 206 -13.20 -7.08 9.43
C VAL A 206 -13.46 -8.05 8.29
N LEU A 207 -14.68 -8.59 8.24
CA LEU A 207 -15.11 -9.48 7.16
C LEU A 207 -16.10 -8.75 6.27
N VAL A 208 -15.94 -8.82 4.96
CA VAL A 208 -16.94 -8.34 4.00
C VAL A 208 -17.72 -9.54 3.50
N ALA A 209 -19.03 -9.52 3.71
CA ALA A 209 -19.92 -10.58 3.27
C ALA A 209 -21.03 -10.04 2.37
N VAL A 210 -21.53 -10.89 1.46
CA VAL A 210 -22.79 -10.64 0.77
C VAL A 210 -23.92 -10.71 1.80
N ALA A 211 -24.74 -9.67 1.86
CA ALA A 211 -25.85 -9.60 2.81
C ALA A 211 -26.91 -10.67 2.50
N PRO A 212 -27.67 -11.14 3.51
CA PRO A 212 -28.79 -12.05 3.29
C PRO A 212 -29.80 -11.51 2.25
N LEU A 213 -30.52 -12.42 1.58
CA LEU A 213 -31.46 -12.04 0.52
C LEU A 213 -32.53 -11.06 1.00
N GLU A 214 -32.98 -11.23 2.24
CA GLU A 214 -33.99 -10.42 2.93
C GLU A 214 -33.46 -9.04 3.36
N SER A 215 -32.14 -8.83 3.36
CA SER A 215 -31.53 -7.55 3.71
C SER A 215 -31.87 -6.48 2.68
N GLN A 216 -32.06 -5.24 3.12
CA GLN A 216 -32.21 -4.09 2.21
C GLN A 216 -30.87 -3.64 1.61
N TYR A 217 -29.76 -4.27 2.00
CA TYR A 217 -28.40 -3.92 1.59
C TYR A 217 -27.79 -5.05 0.77
N VAL A 218 -26.76 -4.72 -0.02
CA VAL A 218 -26.02 -5.68 -0.84
C VAL A 218 -24.90 -6.33 -0.03
N TYR A 219 -24.20 -5.56 0.80
CA TYR A 219 -23.06 -6.02 1.57
C TYR A 219 -23.22 -5.72 3.05
N GLU A 220 -22.57 -6.54 3.86
CA GLU A 220 -22.44 -6.36 5.31
C GLU A 220 -20.96 -6.50 5.70
N LEU A 221 -20.44 -5.54 6.47
CA LEU A 221 -19.15 -5.68 7.12
C LEU A 221 -19.36 -6.21 8.54
N HIS A 222 -18.68 -7.30 8.89
CA HIS A 222 -18.69 -7.85 10.25
C HIS A 222 -17.44 -7.43 11.01
N ILE A 223 -17.64 -6.70 12.12
CA ILE A 223 -16.59 -6.18 13.00
C ILE A 223 -16.40 -7.16 14.17
N ARG A 224 -15.30 -7.92 14.14
CA ARG A 224 -15.05 -9.05 15.03
C ARG A 224 -13.67 -9.00 15.69
N SER A 225 -13.49 -9.80 16.73
CA SER A 225 -12.19 -10.04 17.35
C SER A 225 -11.39 -11.07 16.54
N ILE A 226 -10.15 -10.76 16.15
CA ILE A 226 -9.28 -11.72 15.44
C ILE A 226 -8.93 -12.92 16.33
N LYS A 227 -8.87 -12.74 17.65
CA LYS A 227 -8.59 -13.83 18.60
C LYS A 227 -9.76 -14.78 18.77
N THR A 228 -10.98 -14.25 18.88
CA THR A 228 -12.15 -15.01 19.37
C THR A 228 -13.23 -15.21 18.33
N ASN A 229 -13.18 -14.47 17.21
CA ASN A 229 -14.23 -14.41 16.18
C ASN A 229 -15.61 -13.95 16.72
N GLN A 230 -15.66 -13.40 17.93
CA GLN A 230 -16.86 -12.80 18.49
C GLN A 230 -16.98 -11.33 18.06
N ALA A 231 -18.13 -10.72 18.29
CA ALA A 231 -18.32 -9.28 18.12
C ALA A 231 -17.20 -8.51 18.82
N HIS A 232 -16.59 -7.54 18.14
CA HIS A 232 -15.48 -6.81 18.70
C HIS A 232 -15.94 -5.96 19.90
N PRO A 233 -15.29 -6.02 21.08
CA PRO A 233 -15.80 -5.40 22.31
C PRO A 233 -15.88 -3.87 22.27
N LYS A 234 -15.08 -3.22 21.42
CA LYS A 234 -15.13 -1.77 21.21
C LYS A 234 -16.15 -1.32 20.16
N ALA A 235 -16.74 -2.25 19.40
CA ALA A 235 -17.72 -1.91 18.37
C ALA A 235 -19.13 -1.97 18.99
N PRO A 236 -19.89 -0.86 19.02
CA PRO A 236 -21.25 -0.86 19.57
C PRO A 236 -22.22 -1.77 18.80
N THR A 237 -21.91 -2.02 17.53
CA THR A 237 -22.65 -2.90 16.64
C THR A 237 -21.64 -3.74 15.87
N SER A 238 -21.92 -5.03 15.65
CA SER A 238 -20.99 -5.95 15.00
C SER A 238 -21.18 -6.07 13.48
N VAL A 239 -22.26 -5.50 12.93
CA VAL A 239 -22.62 -5.60 11.51
C VAL A 239 -22.92 -4.23 10.95
N PHE A 240 -22.20 -3.85 9.89
CA PHE A 240 -22.32 -2.54 9.25
C PHE A 240 -22.91 -2.76 7.85
N PRO A 241 -24.16 -2.38 7.61
CA PRO A 241 -24.78 -2.50 6.29
C PRO A 241 -24.16 -1.51 5.29
N CYS A 242 -23.96 -1.94 4.05
CA CYS A 242 -23.43 -1.10 2.97
C CYS A 242 -24.15 -1.34 1.65
N LEU A 243 -24.31 -0.26 0.88
CA LEU A 243 -24.96 -0.21 -0.43
C LEU A 243 -26.41 -0.71 -0.40
N ARG A 244 -27.36 0.22 -0.32
CA ARG A 244 -28.79 -0.10 -0.31
C ARG A 244 -29.25 -0.64 -1.67
N LYS A 245 -30.03 -1.71 -1.68
CA LYS A 245 -30.65 -2.29 -2.89
C LYS A 245 -31.65 -1.29 -3.49
N PRO A 246 -31.72 -1.15 -4.83
CA PRO A 246 -32.76 -0.34 -5.47
C PRO A 246 -34.15 -0.90 -5.20
N LEU A 247 -35.14 -0.02 -4.99
CA LEU A 247 -36.52 -0.38 -4.61
C LEU A 247 -37.29 -1.22 -5.65
N ASN A 248 -36.81 -1.28 -6.90
CA ASN A 248 -37.57 -1.83 -8.04
C ASN A 248 -37.07 -3.20 -8.55
N HIS A 249 -36.08 -3.83 -7.91
CA HIS A 249 -35.55 -5.12 -8.36
C HIS A 249 -36.13 -6.30 -7.57
N ALA A 250 -36.88 -7.14 -8.28
CA ALA A 250 -37.47 -8.38 -7.76
C ALA A 250 -36.61 -9.63 -8.00
N SER A 251 -35.41 -9.50 -8.60
CA SER A 251 -34.50 -10.64 -8.83
C SER A 251 -33.39 -10.71 -7.78
N PRO A 252 -32.88 -11.92 -7.46
CA PRO A 252 -31.65 -12.07 -6.70
C PRO A 252 -30.53 -11.30 -7.41
N VAL A 253 -29.83 -10.42 -6.70
CA VAL A 253 -28.66 -9.73 -7.25
C VAL A 253 -27.54 -10.77 -7.30
N GLU A 254 -27.31 -11.36 -8.47
CA GLU A 254 -26.23 -12.32 -8.74
C GLU A 254 -24.84 -11.66 -8.90
N VAL A 255 -24.72 -10.36 -8.65
CA VAL A 255 -23.48 -9.63 -8.97
C VAL A 255 -22.60 -9.48 -7.74
N ILE A 256 -21.62 -10.39 -7.61
CA ILE A 256 -20.45 -10.17 -6.76
C ILE A 256 -19.53 -9.18 -7.48
N THR A 257 -19.64 -7.91 -7.13
CA THR A 257 -18.75 -6.87 -7.64
C THR A 257 -17.40 -6.92 -6.92
N ALA A 258 -16.31 -6.50 -7.60
CA ALA A 258 -15.00 -6.43 -6.97
C ALA A 258 -15.01 -5.38 -5.84
N VAL A 259 -14.63 -5.80 -4.64
CA VAL A 259 -14.56 -4.94 -3.45
C VAL A 259 -13.12 -4.74 -3.01
N ARG A 260 -12.90 -3.72 -2.19
CA ARG A 260 -11.67 -3.55 -1.41
C ARG A 260 -12.02 -3.00 -0.04
N VAL A 261 -11.51 -3.64 1.01
CA VAL A 261 -11.63 -3.17 2.39
C VAL A 261 -10.28 -2.68 2.93
N GLN A 262 -10.28 -1.59 3.70
CA GLN A 262 -9.09 -1.13 4.44
C GLN A 262 -9.44 -0.68 5.86
N VAL A 263 -8.54 -0.94 6.80
CA VAL A 263 -8.57 -0.40 8.17
C VAL A 263 -7.52 0.70 8.32
N CYS A 264 -7.91 1.81 8.93
CA CYS A 264 -7.06 2.96 9.24
C CYS A 264 -7.35 3.41 10.67
N GLY A 265 -6.73 2.78 11.67
CA GLY A 265 -6.97 3.09 13.08
C GLY A 265 -8.40 2.72 13.49
N ASN A 266 -9.17 3.72 13.95
CA ASN A 266 -10.59 3.57 14.26
C ASN A 266 -11.50 3.66 13.02
N LEU A 267 -10.93 3.82 11.82
CA LEU A 267 -11.68 3.88 10.57
C LEU A 267 -11.67 2.53 9.84
N VAL A 268 -12.79 2.21 9.22
CA VAL A 268 -12.92 1.11 8.25
C VAL A 268 -13.57 1.66 6.99
N ALA A 269 -13.09 1.25 5.82
CA ALA A 269 -13.66 1.66 4.55
C ALA A 269 -13.90 0.46 3.64
N LEU A 270 -15.02 0.51 2.91
CA LEU A 270 -15.36 -0.43 1.85
C LEU A 270 -15.51 0.34 0.54
N LEU A 271 -14.72 -0.06 -0.46
CA LEU A 271 -14.91 0.32 -1.84
C LEU A 271 -15.60 -0.81 -2.59
N ILE A 272 -16.63 -0.46 -3.33
CA ILE A 272 -17.34 -1.29 -4.29
C ILE A 272 -17.04 -0.69 -5.67
N LYS A 273 -16.28 -1.39 -6.51
CA LYS A 273 -15.68 -0.81 -7.72
C LYS A 273 -16.69 -0.59 -8.84
N ASP A 274 -17.66 -1.49 -8.96
CA ASP A 274 -18.74 -1.43 -9.93
C ASP A 274 -20.08 -1.54 -9.19
N VAL A 275 -20.99 -0.61 -9.42
CA VAL A 275 -22.29 -0.49 -8.78
C VAL A 275 -23.36 -0.54 -9.86
N MET A 276 -24.37 -1.38 -9.62
CA MET A 276 -25.47 -1.67 -10.54
C MET A 276 -26.07 -0.41 -11.19
N GLU A 277 -26.55 -0.58 -12.43
CA GLU A 277 -27.31 0.37 -13.26
C GLU A 277 -26.57 1.58 -13.83
N ASN A 278 -25.31 1.90 -13.46
CA ASN A 278 -24.63 3.09 -13.99
C ASN A 278 -23.08 3.02 -14.12
N SER A 279 -22.43 1.85 -14.06
CA SER A 279 -20.95 1.72 -14.13
C SER A 279 -20.22 2.66 -13.15
N GLY A 280 -20.77 2.78 -11.94
CA GLY A 280 -20.27 3.65 -10.90
C GLY A 280 -19.46 2.92 -9.83
N GLY A 281 -18.68 3.63 -9.02
CA GLY A 281 -18.08 3.11 -7.79
C GLY A 281 -18.79 3.66 -6.55
N HIS A 282 -18.75 2.94 -5.44
CA HIS A 282 -19.23 3.41 -4.13
C HIS A 282 -18.16 3.20 -3.09
N LEU A 283 -17.65 4.29 -2.51
CA LEU A 283 -16.77 4.25 -1.35
C LEU A 283 -17.55 4.70 -0.11
N GLU A 284 -17.43 3.96 0.98
CA GLU A 284 -18.01 4.33 2.26
C GLU A 284 -17.01 4.10 3.39
N ILE A 285 -16.91 5.08 4.28
CA ILE A 285 -15.96 5.12 5.40
C ILE A 285 -16.74 5.27 6.71
N TRP A 286 -16.49 4.40 7.68
CA TRP A 286 -17.08 4.45 9.02
C TRP A 286 -16.01 4.56 10.10
N ASN A 287 -16.43 5.05 11.26
CA ASN A 287 -15.67 4.92 12.49
C ASN A 287 -16.20 3.69 13.23
N TRP A 288 -15.46 2.59 13.20
CA TRP A 288 -15.97 1.29 13.65
C TRP A 288 -16.19 1.22 15.17
N GLU A 289 -15.53 2.10 15.95
CA GLU A 289 -15.75 2.24 17.40
C GLU A 289 -17.05 3.00 17.75
N HIS A 290 -17.68 3.67 16.77
CA HIS A 290 -18.93 4.45 16.96
C HIS A 290 -20.16 3.81 16.31
N GLY A 291 -19.97 2.74 15.53
CA GLY A 291 -21.05 2.02 14.85
C GLY A 291 -21.39 2.61 13.46
N PRO A 292 -22.37 2.03 12.75
CA PRO A 292 -22.68 2.36 11.35
C PRO A 292 -23.65 3.53 11.18
N GLN A 293 -23.97 4.25 12.26
CA GLN A 293 -25.02 5.28 12.25
C GLN A 293 -24.62 6.55 11.49
N TYR A 294 -23.32 6.84 11.44
CA TYR A 294 -22.73 7.88 10.61
C TYR A 294 -21.67 7.29 9.69
N SER A 295 -21.56 7.84 8.48
CA SER A 295 -20.53 7.43 7.52
C SER A 295 -20.18 8.56 6.55
N CYS A 296 -18.98 8.48 5.99
CA CYS A 296 -18.59 9.31 4.85
C CYS A 296 -18.84 8.51 3.57
N GLN A 297 -19.77 8.96 2.74
CA GLN A 297 -20.20 8.25 1.52
C GLN A 297 -19.77 8.99 0.26
N MET A 298 -19.37 8.24 -0.76
CA MET A 298 -19.02 8.76 -2.07
C MET A 298 -19.49 7.81 -3.18
N PRO A 299 -20.77 7.92 -3.59
CA PRO A 299 -21.23 7.32 -4.82
C PRO A 299 -20.64 8.08 -6.02
N ARG A 300 -20.20 7.35 -7.05
CA ARG A 300 -19.54 7.96 -8.19
C ARG A 300 -19.88 7.28 -9.52
N THR A 301 -20.54 8.01 -10.42
CA THR A 301 -21.03 7.51 -11.73
C THR A 301 -19.98 7.02 -12.73
N ASN A 302 -18.69 7.31 -12.53
CA ASN A 302 -17.64 7.02 -13.51
C ASN A 302 -16.57 6.11 -12.89
N GLY A 303 -17.00 5.12 -12.10
CA GLY A 303 -16.17 4.14 -11.40
C GLY A 303 -15.20 4.71 -10.35
N ILE A 304 -14.66 3.82 -9.53
CA ILE A 304 -13.46 4.03 -8.70
C ILE A 304 -12.68 2.73 -8.79
N ASP A 305 -11.49 2.77 -9.39
CA ASP A 305 -10.66 1.56 -9.54
C ASP A 305 -10.06 1.16 -8.19
N ASP A 306 -9.69 2.16 -7.39
CA ASP A 306 -9.04 1.92 -6.11
C ASP A 306 -9.13 3.10 -5.14
N PHE A 307 -8.81 2.84 -3.86
CA PHE A 307 -8.67 3.87 -2.85
C PHE A 307 -7.53 3.57 -1.85
N SER A 308 -7.09 4.61 -1.17
CA SER A 308 -6.08 4.51 -0.12
C SER A 308 -6.26 5.62 0.91
N PHE A 309 -6.19 5.29 2.21
CA PHE A 309 -6.01 6.32 3.23
C PHE A 309 -4.62 6.95 3.14
N LEU A 310 -4.56 8.28 3.05
CA LEU A 310 -3.30 9.03 3.16
C LEU A 310 -3.05 9.47 4.60
N THR A 311 -4.09 9.85 5.32
CA THR A 311 -4.11 10.12 6.76
C THR A 311 -5.42 9.59 7.38
N ASN A 312 -5.68 9.91 8.65
CA ASN A 312 -6.97 9.65 9.31
C ASN A 312 -8.11 10.60 8.89
N SER A 313 -7.85 11.54 7.98
CA SER A 313 -8.84 12.52 7.50
C SER A 313 -8.73 12.80 6.00
N VAL A 314 -7.78 12.15 5.31
CA VAL A 314 -7.51 12.33 3.89
C VAL A 314 -7.45 10.98 3.21
N ALA A 315 -8.24 10.82 2.15
CA ALA A 315 -8.26 9.65 1.30
C ALA A 315 -7.85 10.01 -0.14
N LEU A 316 -7.22 9.07 -0.81
CA LEU A 316 -6.92 9.08 -2.23
C LEU A 316 -7.88 8.12 -2.92
N ILE A 317 -8.43 8.52 -4.06
CA ILE A 317 -9.04 7.57 -5.01
C ILE A 317 -8.31 7.56 -6.33
N VAL A 318 -8.45 6.44 -7.01
CA VAL A 318 -7.93 6.23 -8.35
C VAL A 318 -9.11 6.13 -9.33
N ARG A 319 -9.06 6.95 -10.37
CA ARG A 319 -10.12 7.04 -11.37
C ARG A 319 -9.76 6.14 -12.55
N PRO A 320 -10.72 5.39 -13.13
CA PRO A 320 -10.51 4.59 -14.35
C PRO A 320 -10.04 5.42 -15.55
N THR A 321 -10.26 6.74 -15.52
CA THR A 321 -9.80 7.69 -16.54
C THR A 321 -8.30 8.01 -16.46
N GLY A 322 -7.56 7.44 -15.52
CA GLY A 322 -6.12 7.69 -15.37
C GLY A 322 -5.82 8.98 -14.60
N GLN A 323 -6.32 9.09 -13.38
CA GLN A 323 -5.94 10.19 -12.49
C GLN A 323 -6.11 9.82 -11.02
N PHE A 324 -5.36 10.50 -10.18
CA PHE A 324 -5.59 10.54 -8.73
C PHE A 324 -6.49 11.70 -8.35
N GLU A 325 -7.33 11.47 -7.36
CA GLU A 325 -8.10 12.52 -6.69
C GLU A 325 -7.91 12.38 -5.17
N VAL A 326 -7.51 13.47 -4.51
CA VAL A 326 -7.27 13.53 -3.07
C VAL A 326 -8.46 14.21 -2.42
N TYR A 327 -8.99 13.63 -1.35
CA TYR A 327 -10.21 14.07 -0.68
C TYR A 327 -9.98 14.26 0.81
N ASP A 328 -10.57 15.32 1.36
CA ASP A 328 -10.78 15.42 2.82
C ASP A 328 -12.13 14.81 3.18
N PHE A 329 -12.20 14.17 4.34
CA PHE A 329 -13.46 13.74 4.93
C PHE A 329 -13.52 14.12 6.41
N ALA A 330 -14.73 14.40 6.89
CA ALA A 330 -14.96 14.63 8.31
C ALA A 330 -14.96 13.30 9.07
N ASP A 331 -14.63 13.30 10.36
CA ASP A 331 -14.65 12.09 11.19
C ASP A 331 -16.07 11.47 11.22
N PRO A 332 -16.25 10.28 10.63
CA PRO A 332 -17.55 9.61 10.56
C PRO A 332 -18.03 9.09 11.92
N GLY A 333 -17.30 9.31 13.02
CA GLY A 333 -17.83 9.08 14.38
C GLY A 333 -18.76 10.19 14.87
N THR A 334 -18.80 11.35 14.19
CA THR A 334 -19.54 12.54 14.66
C THR A 334 -20.76 12.89 13.81
N GLN A 335 -20.67 12.73 12.50
CA GLN A 335 -21.74 13.03 11.55
C GLN A 335 -21.50 12.32 10.21
N SER A 336 -22.58 12.06 9.47
CA SER A 336 -22.44 11.65 8.07
C SER A 336 -21.97 12.81 7.20
N SER A 337 -21.16 12.52 6.20
CA SER A 337 -20.62 13.54 5.29
C SER A 337 -20.35 12.99 3.89
N GLU A 338 -20.15 13.89 2.94
CA GLU A 338 -19.52 13.57 1.66
C GLU A 338 -18.08 14.08 1.68
N PRO A 339 -17.12 13.34 1.10
CA PRO A 339 -15.75 13.80 1.04
C PRO A 339 -15.61 14.97 0.06
N VAL A 340 -14.73 15.92 0.40
CA VAL A 340 -14.51 17.14 -0.39
C VAL A 340 -13.22 17.02 -1.18
N LEU A 341 -13.27 17.25 -2.49
CA LEU A 341 -12.09 17.17 -3.35
C LEU A 341 -11.05 18.25 -2.97
N ARG A 342 -9.81 17.83 -2.77
CA ARG A 342 -8.64 18.63 -2.43
C ARG A 342 -7.82 19.00 -3.66
N TYR A 343 -7.35 17.97 -4.36
CA TYR A 343 -6.48 18.05 -5.54
C TYR A 343 -6.82 16.93 -6.51
N ALA A 344 -6.49 17.12 -7.80
CA ALA A 344 -6.53 16.06 -8.79
C ALA A 344 -5.21 16.04 -9.58
N PHE A 345 -4.71 14.85 -9.92
CA PHE A 345 -3.41 14.65 -10.57
C PHE A 345 -3.56 13.70 -11.76
N ALA A 346 -3.29 14.18 -12.98
CA ALA A 346 -3.42 13.38 -14.19
C ALA A 346 -2.27 12.39 -14.34
N PHE A 347 -2.57 11.20 -14.84
CA PHE A 347 -1.56 10.24 -15.30
C PHE A 347 -1.01 10.67 -16.67
N PRO A 348 0.08 10.03 -17.16
CA PRO A 348 0.54 10.30 -18.51
C PRO A 348 -0.55 9.96 -19.54
N PRO A 349 -0.69 10.77 -20.60
CA PRO A 349 -1.71 10.55 -21.61
C PRO A 349 -1.48 9.24 -22.37
N LEU A 350 -2.52 8.41 -22.47
CA LEU A 350 -2.54 7.22 -23.32
C LEU A 350 -2.55 7.60 -24.81
N SER A 351 -2.04 6.70 -25.65
CA SER A 351 -2.21 6.81 -27.10
C SER A 351 -3.68 6.58 -27.50
N PRO A 352 -4.13 7.15 -28.64
CA PRO A 352 -5.48 6.91 -29.15
C PRO A 352 -5.78 5.41 -29.27
N GLY A 353 -6.95 4.99 -28.79
CA GLY A 353 -7.38 3.58 -28.81
C GLY A 353 -6.98 2.77 -27.59
N TYR A 354 -6.07 3.24 -26.73
CA TYR A 354 -5.74 2.56 -25.48
C TYR A 354 -6.66 2.99 -24.34
N SER A 355 -6.89 2.10 -23.38
CA SER A 355 -7.66 2.35 -22.16
C SER A 355 -7.04 1.65 -20.96
N TYR A 356 -7.19 2.23 -19.77
CA TYR A 356 -6.86 1.53 -18.54
C TYR A 356 -7.89 0.41 -18.34
N TRP A 357 -7.40 -0.82 -18.18
CA TRP A 357 -8.22 -1.95 -17.79
C TRP A 357 -8.48 -1.95 -16.29
N TYR A 358 -7.41 -1.75 -15.54
CA TYR A 358 -7.43 -1.78 -14.09
C TYR A 358 -6.26 -0.95 -13.56
N ILE A 359 -6.50 -0.26 -12.46
CA ILE A 359 -5.46 0.48 -11.75
C ILE A 359 -5.53 0.11 -10.28
N SER A 360 -4.39 -0.23 -9.69
CA SER A 360 -4.32 -0.48 -8.26
C SER A 360 -3.36 0.48 -7.55
N MET A 361 -3.67 0.78 -6.30
CA MET A 361 -2.87 1.58 -5.39
C MET A 361 -2.58 0.77 -4.15
N SER A 362 -1.30 0.56 -3.87
CA SER A 362 -0.85 -0.18 -2.71
C SER A 362 -0.13 0.73 -1.73
N ASN A 363 -0.46 0.57 -0.46
CA ASN A 363 0.22 1.21 0.66
C ASN A 363 0.27 0.23 1.84
N ASN A 364 1.44 0.14 2.48
CA ASN A 364 1.58 -0.60 3.72
C ASN A 364 2.72 0.06 4.54
N PRO A 365 2.53 0.30 5.84
CA PRO A 365 1.25 0.22 6.53
C PRO A 365 0.30 1.38 6.19
N THR A 366 -0.99 1.13 6.38
CA THR A 366 -2.05 2.14 6.38
C THR A 366 -1.81 3.17 7.51
N PRO A 367 -2.13 4.47 7.36
CA PRO A 367 -1.63 5.51 8.27
C PRO A 367 -2.21 5.49 9.69
N GLY A 368 -3.35 4.81 9.90
CA GLY A 368 -4.26 5.19 10.97
C GLY A 368 -3.89 4.75 12.39
N CYS A 369 -3.07 3.72 12.57
CA CYS A 369 -2.63 3.30 13.90
C CYS A 369 -1.11 3.16 13.96
N ILE A 370 -0.44 4.17 14.53
CA ILE A 370 0.84 3.90 15.19
C ILE A 370 0.46 3.24 16.52
N PRO A 371 0.81 1.96 16.77
CA PRO A 371 0.55 1.34 18.06
C PRO A 371 1.12 2.22 19.18
N SER A 372 0.28 2.66 20.11
CA SER A 372 0.81 3.30 21.32
C SER A 372 1.52 2.24 22.16
N PRO A 373 2.53 2.62 22.97
CA PRO A 373 3.17 1.69 23.88
C PRO A 373 2.17 0.95 24.78
N HIS A 374 1.06 1.60 25.15
CA HIS A 374 0.00 1.00 25.95
C HIS A 374 -0.88 0.04 25.16
N ASP A 375 -1.20 0.32 23.90
CA ASP A 375 -2.03 -0.55 23.06
C ASP A 375 -1.28 -1.84 22.69
N HIS A 376 0.00 -1.71 22.36
CA HIS A 376 0.88 -2.85 22.08
C HIS A 376 0.95 -3.82 23.27
N GLN A 377 1.04 -3.28 24.49
CA GLN A 377 1.14 -4.07 25.72
C GLN A 377 -0.21 -4.61 26.22
N ARG A 378 -1.35 -4.03 25.83
CA ARG A 378 -2.68 -4.47 26.31
C ARG A 378 -3.34 -5.52 25.42
N ASN A 379 -3.22 -5.37 24.10
CA ASN A 379 -4.03 -6.15 23.18
C ASN A 379 -3.33 -7.41 22.70
N LEU A 380 -2.00 -7.49 22.68
CA LEU A 380 -1.28 -8.66 22.16
C LEU A 380 -0.44 -9.41 23.19
N ASP A 381 -0.26 -8.84 24.39
CA ASP A 381 0.54 -9.45 25.44
C ASP A 381 -0.04 -10.83 25.84
N GLY A 382 0.83 -11.85 25.77
CA GLY A 382 0.48 -13.25 25.99
C GLY A 382 -0.27 -13.96 24.85
N PHE A 383 -0.74 -13.27 23.79
CA PHE A 383 -1.43 -13.93 22.66
C PHE A 383 -0.52 -14.16 21.45
N LEU A 384 0.19 -13.12 20.98
CA LEU A 384 1.21 -13.23 19.93
C LEU A 384 2.59 -13.17 20.58
N LYS A 385 3.24 -14.31 20.77
CA LYS A 385 4.57 -14.43 21.39
C LYS A 385 5.69 -13.90 20.48
N GLY A 386 5.54 -14.03 19.16
CA GLY A 386 6.45 -13.63 18.08
C GLY A 386 6.30 -12.18 17.63
N HIS A 387 5.17 -11.51 17.88
CA HIS A 387 5.00 -10.11 17.49
C HIS A 387 5.64 -9.14 18.50
N LYS A 388 6.95 -8.90 18.34
CA LYS A 388 7.75 -7.97 19.16
C LYS A 388 8.29 -6.79 18.33
N GLN A 389 7.41 -6.09 17.61
CA GLN A 389 7.79 -4.90 16.84
C GLN A 389 8.24 -3.79 17.81
N ILE A 390 9.31 -3.07 17.46
CA ILE A 390 9.90 -2.01 18.30
C ILE A 390 9.77 -0.64 17.63
N TYR A 391 9.79 -0.64 16.30
CA TYR A 391 9.78 0.53 15.45
C TYR A 391 8.62 0.44 14.47
N TYR A 392 8.09 1.58 14.09
CA TYR A 392 7.04 1.68 13.09
C TYR A 392 7.42 2.76 12.08
N PRO A 393 7.13 2.63 10.78
CA PRO A 393 7.38 3.70 9.82
C PRO A 393 6.63 4.96 10.22
N ASN A 394 7.23 6.14 10.07
CA ASN A 394 6.52 7.39 10.28
C ASN A 394 5.34 7.47 9.28
N PRO A 395 4.07 7.57 9.72
CA PRO A 395 2.92 7.57 8.81
C PRO A 395 2.92 8.71 7.79
N GLU A 396 3.63 9.80 8.10
CA GLU A 396 3.81 10.95 7.21
C GLU A 396 4.88 10.71 6.12
N ASP A 397 5.69 9.67 6.25
CA ASP A 397 6.80 9.34 5.34
C ASP A 397 6.61 7.93 4.76
N ARG A 398 5.85 7.82 3.67
CA ARG A 398 5.63 6.55 2.96
C ARG A 398 5.79 6.69 1.45
N VAL A 399 6.09 5.58 0.81
CA VAL A 399 5.97 5.40 -0.63
C VAL A 399 4.70 4.61 -0.93
N HIS A 400 4.05 4.91 -2.03
CA HIS A 400 2.93 4.14 -2.56
C HIS A 400 3.33 3.58 -3.91
N ALA A 401 2.86 2.37 -4.20
CA ALA A 401 3.00 1.73 -5.50
C ALA A 401 1.67 1.82 -6.24
N CYS A 402 1.69 2.31 -7.47
CA CYS A 402 0.53 2.35 -8.35
C CYS A 402 0.79 1.44 -9.55
N CYS A 403 -0.04 0.41 -9.72
CA CYS A 403 0.05 -0.53 -10.83
C CYS A 403 -1.01 -0.18 -11.88
N LEU A 404 -0.64 -0.22 -13.15
CA LEU A 404 -1.44 0.22 -14.28
C LEU A 404 -1.47 -0.89 -15.31
N TYR A 405 -2.67 -1.38 -15.62
CA TYR A 405 -2.89 -2.35 -16.69
C TYR A 405 -3.61 -1.63 -17.84
N VAL A 406 -2.97 -1.60 -19.00
CA VAL A 406 -3.45 -0.86 -20.18
C VAL A 406 -3.64 -1.85 -21.32
N PHE A 407 -4.76 -1.74 -22.02
CA PHE A 407 -5.10 -2.58 -23.15
C PHE A 407 -5.65 -1.74 -24.30
N ASN A 408 -5.66 -2.32 -25.50
CA ASN A 408 -6.33 -1.75 -26.67
C ASN A 408 -7.63 -2.52 -26.92
N PRO A 409 -8.82 -1.94 -26.69
CA PRO A 409 -10.09 -2.61 -26.90
C PRO A 409 -10.37 -3.01 -28.36
N ALA A 410 -9.66 -2.41 -29.32
CA ALA A 410 -9.79 -2.74 -30.74
C ALA A 410 -8.87 -3.91 -31.16
N ASP A 411 -7.98 -4.38 -30.27
CA ASP A 411 -7.16 -5.55 -30.53
C ASP A 411 -8.03 -6.82 -30.46
N PRO A 412 -8.15 -7.60 -31.55
CA PRO A 412 -8.95 -8.82 -31.56
C PRO A 412 -8.40 -9.90 -30.61
N VAL A 413 -7.15 -9.75 -30.15
CA VAL A 413 -6.54 -10.61 -29.14
C VAL A 413 -6.59 -9.89 -27.79
N LEU A 414 -7.59 -10.22 -26.97
CA LEU A 414 -7.79 -9.70 -25.59
C LEU A 414 -6.60 -9.93 -24.62
N HIS A 415 -5.48 -10.48 -25.09
CA HIS A 415 -4.32 -10.86 -24.27
C HIS A 415 -3.18 -9.83 -24.26
N ALA A 416 -3.20 -8.79 -25.11
CA ALA A 416 -2.12 -7.79 -25.15
C ALA A 416 -2.31 -6.68 -24.10
N VAL A 417 -2.15 -7.04 -22.81
CA VAL A 417 -2.18 -6.08 -21.69
C VAL A 417 -0.75 -5.64 -21.38
N SER A 418 -0.52 -4.33 -21.41
CA SER A 418 0.72 -3.71 -20.95
C SER A 418 0.59 -3.31 -19.49
N SER A 419 1.54 -3.72 -18.67
CA SER A 419 1.49 -3.59 -17.21
C SER A 419 2.68 -2.77 -16.71
N PHE A 420 2.41 -1.74 -15.89
CA PHE A 420 3.41 -0.82 -15.37
C PHE A 420 3.23 -0.59 -13.88
N VAL A 421 4.32 -0.35 -13.17
CA VAL A 421 4.26 0.10 -11.77
C VAL A 421 5.07 1.37 -11.60
N PHE A 422 4.52 2.32 -10.84
CA PHE A 422 5.29 3.47 -10.40
C PHE A 422 5.16 3.75 -8.91
N PHE A 423 6.23 4.29 -8.35
CA PHE A 423 6.32 4.65 -6.94
C PHE A 423 6.20 6.15 -6.76
N VAL A 424 5.45 6.61 -5.75
CA VAL A 424 5.29 8.02 -5.40
C VAL A 424 5.34 8.22 -3.88
N LYS A 425 5.93 9.31 -3.40
CA LYS A 425 5.91 9.66 -1.97
C LYS A 425 4.60 10.34 -1.59
N ILE A 426 3.99 9.94 -0.48
CA ILE A 426 2.68 10.48 -0.05
C ILE A 426 2.70 11.99 0.15
N GLY A 427 3.83 12.54 0.60
CA GLY A 427 3.98 13.99 0.83
C GLY A 427 3.72 14.82 -0.43
N THR A 428 3.96 14.26 -1.62
CA THR A 428 3.64 14.90 -2.91
C THR A 428 2.14 15.08 -3.09
N LEU A 429 1.35 14.08 -2.69
CA LEU A 429 -0.10 14.07 -2.86
C LEU A 429 -0.81 14.83 -1.72
N LEU A 430 -0.26 14.78 -0.50
CA LEU A 430 -0.78 15.47 0.67
C LEU A 430 -0.50 16.97 0.64
N ASN A 431 0.74 17.34 0.31
CA ASN A 431 1.26 18.69 0.41
C ASN A 431 1.98 19.10 -0.89
N PRO A 432 1.30 19.07 -2.06
CA PRO A 432 1.92 19.50 -3.31
C PRO A 432 2.34 20.98 -3.22
N PRO A 433 3.42 21.39 -3.90
CA PRO A 433 3.77 22.79 -4.07
C PRO A 433 2.59 23.59 -4.63
N ILE A 434 2.25 24.71 -3.99
CA ILE A 434 1.02 25.44 -4.31
C ILE A 434 1.12 26.20 -5.63
N GLU A 435 2.35 26.55 -6.03
CA GLU A 435 2.70 27.12 -7.32
C GLU A 435 2.36 26.23 -8.52
N TRP A 436 2.07 24.94 -8.30
CA TRP A 436 1.57 24.04 -9.35
C TRP A 436 0.12 24.31 -9.73
N PHE A 437 -0.65 24.94 -8.85
CA PHE A 437 -2.08 25.21 -9.04
C PHE A 437 -2.37 26.67 -9.40
N VAL A 438 -1.33 27.50 -9.44
CA VAL A 438 -1.45 28.90 -9.83
C VAL A 438 -0.93 29.07 -11.24
N ARG A 439 -1.62 29.93 -11.97
CA ARG A 439 -1.27 30.30 -13.34
C ARG A 439 0.10 30.97 -13.38
N ARG A 440 0.94 30.56 -14.31
CA ARG A 440 2.23 31.19 -14.58
C ARG A 440 2.05 32.33 -15.59
N PRO A 441 2.93 33.34 -15.59
CA PRO A 441 2.85 34.50 -16.51
C PRO A 441 2.86 34.14 -18.01
N PHE A 442 3.30 32.93 -18.36
CA PHE A 442 3.42 32.46 -19.75
C PHE A 442 2.35 31.43 -20.13
N ASP A 443 1.38 31.15 -19.25
CA ASP A 443 0.30 30.22 -19.56
C ASP A 443 -0.66 30.86 -20.57
N ASP A 444 -1.16 30.06 -21.51
CA ASP A 444 -2.19 30.48 -22.48
C ASP A 444 -3.35 31.17 -21.76
N GLU A 445 -3.77 32.36 -22.23
CA GLU A 445 -4.84 33.18 -21.64
C GLU A 445 -6.19 32.45 -21.52
N ASP A 446 -6.40 31.37 -22.29
CA ASP A 446 -7.61 30.56 -22.26
C ASP A 446 -7.48 29.26 -21.44
N ALA A 447 -6.29 28.86 -20.99
CA ALA A 447 -6.10 27.67 -20.14
C ALA A 447 -6.71 27.87 -18.74
N GLU A 448 -7.48 26.88 -18.27
CA GLU A 448 -7.99 26.84 -16.89
C GLU A 448 -6.91 26.26 -15.95
N PRO A 449 -6.67 26.88 -14.79
CA PRO A 449 -5.67 26.37 -13.85
C PRO A 449 -6.09 25.01 -13.27
N PRO A 450 -5.12 24.16 -12.88
CA PRO A 450 -5.40 22.92 -12.17
C PRO A 450 -6.24 23.14 -10.92
N TYR A 451 -7.14 22.20 -10.64
CA TYR A 451 -8.02 22.27 -9.49
C TYR A 451 -7.23 22.15 -8.18
N CYS A 452 -7.37 23.17 -7.34
CA CYS A 452 -7.04 23.16 -5.93
C CYS A 452 -8.26 23.68 -5.17
N ARG A 453 -8.57 23.08 -4.01
CA ARG A 453 -9.68 23.56 -3.20
C ARG A 453 -9.49 25.06 -2.85
N PRO A 454 -10.52 25.92 -3.03
CA PRO A 454 -10.34 27.36 -2.92
C PRO A 454 -9.90 27.89 -1.55
N ASP A 455 -10.36 27.29 -0.47
CA ASP A 455 -9.96 27.61 0.91
C ASP A 455 -8.48 27.30 1.16
N ILE A 456 -8.02 26.11 0.76
CA ILE A 456 -6.62 25.69 0.85
C ILE A 456 -5.73 26.61 0.00
N LEU A 457 -6.15 26.93 -1.22
CA LEU A 457 -5.40 27.82 -2.11
C LEU A 457 -5.22 29.20 -1.47
N ARG A 458 -6.31 29.80 -0.96
CA ARG A 458 -6.28 31.11 -0.30
C ARG A 458 -5.38 31.11 0.93
N GLU A 459 -5.51 30.12 1.81
CA GLU A 459 -4.72 30.02 3.03
C GLU A 459 -3.23 29.93 2.73
N ARG A 460 -2.84 29.03 1.82
CA ARG A 460 -1.43 28.81 1.47
C ARG A 460 -0.83 29.99 0.70
N MET A 461 -1.58 30.62 -0.21
CA MET A 461 -1.13 31.81 -0.93
C MET A 461 -0.91 33.00 -0.01
N LYS A 462 -1.81 33.22 0.97
CA LYS A 462 -1.65 34.30 1.94
C LYS A 462 -0.34 34.23 2.74
N HIS A 463 0.18 33.03 2.97
CA HIS A 463 1.47 32.83 3.64
C HIS A 463 2.68 33.10 2.72
N MET A 464 2.52 32.92 1.41
CA MET A 464 3.59 33.16 0.43
C MET A 464 3.62 34.60 -0.08
N ASP A 465 2.46 35.17 -0.38
CA ASP A 465 2.27 36.52 -0.88
C ASP A 465 1.01 37.14 -0.24
N PRO A 466 1.17 37.96 0.82
CA PRO A 466 0.05 38.60 1.50
C PRO A 466 -0.81 39.52 0.63
N GLY A 467 -0.34 39.95 -0.55
CA GLY A 467 -1.08 40.79 -1.50
C GLY A 467 -1.80 40.02 -2.60
N TRP A 468 -1.64 38.69 -2.67
CA TRP A 468 -2.17 37.85 -3.74
C TRP A 468 -3.70 37.88 -3.84
N GLU A 469 -4.40 37.95 -2.70
CA GLU A 469 -5.87 37.88 -2.66
C GLU A 469 -6.53 39.08 -3.34
N GLU A 470 -5.98 40.29 -3.13
CA GLU A 470 -6.44 41.51 -3.79
C GLU A 470 -6.14 41.48 -5.30
N ALA A 471 -4.95 41.01 -5.68
CA ALA A 471 -4.56 40.87 -7.08
C ALA A 471 -5.41 39.83 -7.83
N TYR A 472 -5.68 38.68 -7.20
CA TYR A 472 -6.47 37.59 -7.76
C TYR A 472 -7.94 38.00 -7.95
N GLU A 473 -8.56 38.66 -6.97
CA GLU A 473 -9.94 39.15 -7.12
C GLU A 473 -10.05 40.24 -8.20
N ALA A 474 -9.04 41.12 -8.31
CA ALA A 474 -8.98 42.11 -9.39
C ALA A 474 -8.90 41.44 -10.78
N GLU A 475 -8.05 40.42 -10.95
CA GLU A 475 -7.94 39.64 -12.19
C GLU A 475 -9.26 38.91 -12.51
N MET A 476 -9.88 38.28 -11.50
CA MET A 476 -11.14 37.55 -11.68
C MET A 476 -12.31 38.49 -12.00
N GLU A 477 -12.35 39.68 -11.42
CA GLU A 477 -13.31 40.72 -11.79
C GLU A 477 -13.11 41.20 -13.23
N GLU A 478 -11.85 41.40 -13.66
CA GLU A 478 -11.53 41.72 -15.05
C GLU A 478 -11.98 40.60 -16.01
N ARG A 479 -11.77 39.33 -15.65
CA ARG A 479 -12.28 38.18 -16.43
C ARG A 479 -13.79 38.13 -16.48
N ARG A 480 -14.49 38.41 -15.38
CA ARG A 480 -15.97 38.51 -15.37
C ARG A 480 -16.43 39.61 -16.33
N LYS A 481 -15.74 40.75 -16.39
CA LYS A 481 -15.98 41.83 -17.36
C LYS A 481 -15.70 41.36 -18.80
N ARG A 482 -14.56 40.70 -19.07
CA ARG A 482 -14.19 40.16 -20.39
C ARG A 482 -15.19 39.10 -20.88
N LYS A 483 -15.62 38.15 -20.03
CA LYS A 483 -16.63 37.13 -20.35
C LYS A 483 -18.00 37.73 -20.64
N LYS A 484 -18.42 38.75 -19.86
CA LYS A 484 -19.65 39.51 -20.15
C LYS A 484 -19.56 40.23 -21.50
N SER A 485 -18.40 40.81 -21.83
CA SER A 485 -18.14 41.47 -23.13
C SER A 485 -18.15 40.47 -24.31
N LYS A 486 -17.47 39.32 -24.19
CA LYS A 486 -17.50 38.25 -25.20
C LYS A 486 -18.92 37.69 -25.40
N LYS A 487 -19.70 37.52 -24.32
CA LYS A 487 -21.09 37.06 -24.39
C LYS A 487 -22.03 38.11 -25.00
N ALA A 488 -21.81 39.39 -24.71
CA ALA A 488 -22.56 40.50 -25.32
C ALA A 488 -22.27 40.60 -26.83
N LYS A 489 -20.98 40.50 -27.24
CA LYS A 489 -20.59 40.47 -28.66
C LYS A 489 -21.09 39.23 -29.40
N GLY A 490 -21.09 38.07 -28.75
CA GLY A 490 -21.64 36.83 -29.34
C GLY A 490 -23.16 36.89 -29.53
N LYS A 491 -23.88 37.56 -28.61
CA LYS A 491 -25.32 37.79 -28.73
C LYS A 491 -25.66 38.83 -29.80
N GLN A 492 -24.88 39.92 -29.87
CA GLN A 492 -25.00 40.92 -30.94
C GLN A 492 -24.78 40.32 -32.34
N ARG A 493 -23.88 39.34 -32.47
CA ARG A 493 -23.61 38.65 -33.73
C ARG A 493 -24.74 37.70 -34.15
N MET A 494 -25.42 37.06 -33.19
CA MET A 494 -26.65 36.30 -33.48
C MET A 494 -27.83 37.22 -33.83
N ASP A 495 -27.96 38.36 -33.15
CA ASP A 495 -29.03 39.34 -33.41
C ASP A 495 -28.83 40.05 -34.78
N GLU A 496 -27.59 40.16 -35.29
CA GLU A 496 -27.30 40.67 -36.65
C GLU A 496 -27.55 39.63 -37.76
N ASP A 497 -27.31 38.34 -37.50
CA ASP A 497 -27.59 37.26 -38.46
C ASP A 497 -29.10 36.95 -38.60
N GLU A 498 -29.92 37.24 -37.57
CA GLU A 498 -31.39 37.09 -37.62
C GLU A 498 -32.10 38.21 -38.42
N ILE A 499 -31.42 39.31 -38.75
CA ILE A 499 -32.01 40.44 -39.51
C ILE A 499 -31.75 40.34 -41.03
N SER A 500 -30.94 39.38 -41.51
CA SER A 500 -30.63 39.25 -42.96
C SER A 500 -31.29 38.08 -43.70
N SER A 501 -32.25 37.36 -43.11
CA SER A 501 -32.91 36.20 -43.76
C SER A 501 -34.41 36.37 -44.02
N VAL A 502 -34.79 37.39 -44.79
CA VAL A 502 -36.09 37.39 -45.50
C VAL A 502 -35.90 38.03 -46.87
N VAL A 503 -35.74 37.21 -47.93
CA VAL A 503 -36.32 37.32 -49.30
C VAL A 503 -35.69 36.26 -50.23
N GLY A 504 -36.55 35.36 -50.75
CA GLY A 504 -36.54 34.70 -52.09
C GLY A 504 -35.47 33.65 -52.41
N GLU A 505 -35.77 32.35 -52.53
CA GLU A 505 -36.48 31.60 -53.60
C GLU A 505 -35.64 31.15 -54.83
N TYR A 506 -35.68 29.82 -55.04
CA TYR A 506 -35.53 29.00 -56.26
C TYR A 506 -34.28 29.07 -57.18
N GLY A 507 -33.64 27.89 -57.31
CA GLY A 507 -33.34 27.28 -58.61
C GLY A 507 -31.88 27.25 -59.09
N GLY A 508 -31.44 26.08 -59.57
CA GLY A 508 -30.50 26.02 -60.71
C GLY A 508 -29.14 25.37 -60.47
N SER A 509 -28.86 24.37 -61.31
CA SER A 509 -27.68 23.54 -61.49
C SER A 509 -26.44 24.23 -62.10
N ASP A 510 -25.31 23.54 -61.95
CA ASP A 510 -24.09 23.48 -62.80
C ASP A 510 -23.06 24.62 -62.78
N GLY A 511 -21.78 24.19 -62.68
CA GLY A 511 -20.63 24.89 -63.27
C GLY A 511 -19.42 25.10 -62.35
N ALA A 512 -18.35 24.35 -62.60
CA ALA A 512 -17.05 24.35 -61.93
C ALA A 512 -16.28 25.69 -61.91
N GLU A 513 -15.38 25.87 -60.94
CA GLU A 513 -13.96 26.21 -61.24
C GLU A 513 -13.01 26.04 -60.03
N ILE A 514 -11.79 25.65 -60.39
CA ILE A 514 -10.64 25.24 -59.59
C ILE A 514 -9.80 26.47 -59.21
N LEU A 515 -9.21 26.50 -58.01
CA LEU A 515 -7.93 27.21 -57.76
C LEU A 515 -7.09 26.50 -56.68
N GLN A 516 -5.89 26.10 -57.08
CA GLN A 516 -4.82 25.40 -56.35
C GLN A 516 -4.09 26.27 -55.32
N TYR A 517 -3.43 25.60 -54.35
CA TYR A 517 -2.15 25.98 -53.74
C TYR A 517 -1.40 24.71 -53.25
N PRO A 518 -0.06 24.73 -53.07
CA PRO A 518 0.85 23.82 -53.75
C PRO A 518 1.45 22.71 -52.86
N GLU A 519 1.96 21.67 -53.53
CA GLU A 519 2.67 20.52 -52.97
C GLU A 519 4.07 20.83 -52.39
N PRO A 520 4.60 19.95 -51.52
CA PRO A 520 6.03 19.62 -51.46
C PRO A 520 6.31 18.31 -52.22
N GLY A 521 7.28 18.38 -53.14
CA GLY A 521 7.61 17.33 -54.08
C GLY A 521 8.54 16.22 -53.58
N ASP A 522 8.62 15.24 -54.49
CA ASP A 522 9.73 14.34 -54.81
C ASP A 522 10.24 13.40 -53.70
N GLY A 523 10.23 12.08 -53.87
CA GLY A 523 9.92 11.29 -55.04
C GLY A 523 10.12 9.80 -54.72
N TRP A 524 9.29 8.97 -55.34
CA TRP A 524 9.52 7.54 -55.49
C TRP A 524 9.61 7.25 -56.98
N ILE A 525 10.65 6.55 -57.43
CA ILE A 525 10.64 5.78 -58.68
C ILE A 525 11.34 4.43 -58.42
N PRO A 526 10.83 3.32 -59.01
CA PRO A 526 10.78 1.99 -58.42
C PRO A 526 11.69 0.99 -59.16
N ILE A 527 11.55 -0.31 -58.88
CA ILE A 527 11.31 -1.37 -59.90
C ILE A 527 11.09 -2.75 -59.24
N ASP A 528 10.07 -3.41 -59.80
CA ASP A 528 9.62 -4.82 -59.82
C ASP A 528 10.54 -5.94 -59.32
N ILE A 529 9.93 -6.96 -58.69
CA ILE A 529 10.11 -8.38 -59.07
C ILE A 529 8.81 -9.17 -58.82
N ASP A 530 8.23 -9.61 -59.95
CA ASP A 530 7.75 -10.95 -60.34
C ASP A 530 7.05 -11.91 -59.35
N GLY A 531 6.05 -12.59 -59.90
CA GLY A 531 5.13 -13.47 -59.18
C GLY A 531 5.62 -14.91 -58.97
N SER A 532 4.72 -15.66 -58.33
CA SER A 532 4.50 -17.12 -58.36
C SER A 532 4.51 -17.84 -57.00
N GLU A 533 3.61 -18.82 -56.95
CA GLU A 533 3.46 -19.94 -56.02
C GLU A 533 2.75 -19.76 -54.67
N VAL A 534 1.47 -20.13 -54.74
CA VAL A 534 0.64 -20.66 -53.66
C VAL A 534 1.26 -21.95 -53.14
N GLN A 535 1.55 -22.00 -51.85
CA GLN A 535 1.81 -23.25 -51.13
C GLN A 535 1.14 -23.20 -49.75
N GLU A 536 0.04 -23.95 -49.62
CA GLU A 536 -0.50 -24.38 -48.33
C GLU A 536 0.61 -25.06 -47.52
N LEU A 537 0.74 -24.75 -46.22
CA LEU A 537 1.24 -25.67 -45.21
C LEU A 537 1.02 -25.16 -43.77
N ALA A 538 0.22 -25.95 -43.06
CA ALA A 538 0.31 -26.36 -41.66
C ALA A 538 0.08 -25.34 -40.52
N ASP A 539 -0.95 -25.65 -39.73
CA ASP A 539 -1.25 -25.11 -38.40
C ASP A 539 -0.03 -25.16 -37.45
N PRO A 540 0.23 -24.09 -36.66
CA PRO A 540 1.17 -24.16 -35.56
C PRO A 540 0.52 -24.80 -34.31
N PRO A 541 1.31 -25.51 -33.48
CA PRO A 541 0.79 -26.33 -32.40
C PRO A 541 0.24 -25.49 -31.24
N SER A 542 -0.97 -25.84 -30.81
CA SER A 542 -1.52 -25.51 -29.51
C SER A 542 -0.69 -26.16 -28.41
N ASP A 543 0.01 -25.37 -27.60
CA ASP A 543 0.31 -25.61 -26.18
C ASP A 543 1.27 -24.55 -25.63
N LEU A 544 0.71 -23.46 -25.07
CA LEU A 544 1.39 -22.56 -24.15
C LEU A 544 0.41 -22.12 -23.06
N ASP A 545 0.26 -22.96 -22.04
CA ASP A 545 -0.43 -22.62 -20.79
C ASP A 545 0.41 -21.63 -19.98
N ILE A 546 0.02 -20.35 -19.98
CA ILE A 546 0.51 -19.33 -19.04
C ILE A 546 -0.55 -19.20 -17.93
N PRO A 547 -0.18 -19.34 -16.64
CA PRO A 547 -1.15 -19.32 -15.56
C PRO A 547 -1.69 -17.90 -15.33
N VAL A 548 -2.99 -17.72 -15.59
CA VAL A 548 -3.78 -16.55 -15.18
C VAL A 548 -3.81 -16.53 -13.65
N HIS A 549 -3.20 -15.52 -13.05
CA HIS A 549 -3.34 -15.24 -11.62
C HIS A 549 -4.80 -14.89 -11.32
N GLY A 550 -5.29 -15.35 -10.17
CA GLY A 550 -6.70 -15.37 -9.80
C GLY A 550 -7.42 -14.04 -10.05
N PHE A 551 -8.18 -14.00 -11.13
CA PHE A 551 -9.24 -13.04 -11.37
C PHE A 551 -10.55 -13.83 -11.44
N LEU A 552 -11.54 -13.38 -10.68
CA LEU A 552 -12.88 -13.94 -10.69
C LEU A 552 -13.49 -13.73 -12.08
N THR A 553 -13.40 -14.73 -12.94
CA THR A 553 -14.20 -14.83 -14.16
C THR A 553 -14.65 -16.27 -14.29
N GLY A 554 -15.96 -16.52 -14.21
CA GLY A 554 -16.51 -17.85 -14.37
C GLY A 554 -17.98 -17.78 -14.72
N ASP A 555 -18.27 -17.47 -15.99
CA ASP A 555 -19.55 -17.78 -16.63
C ASP A 555 -19.30 -18.90 -17.64
N GLU A 556 -19.72 -20.11 -17.31
CA GLU A 556 -20.08 -21.13 -18.30
C GLU A 556 -21.25 -21.96 -17.76
N HIS A 557 -22.44 -21.75 -18.33
CA HIS A 557 -23.61 -22.59 -18.13
C HIS A 557 -23.50 -23.87 -18.97
N PRO A 558 -24.08 -24.98 -18.48
CA PRO A 558 -24.84 -25.85 -19.35
C PRO A 558 -26.30 -25.97 -18.86
N ALA A 559 -27.22 -25.70 -19.78
CA ALA A 559 -28.63 -26.03 -19.65
C ALA A 559 -28.83 -27.55 -19.57
N THR A 560 -29.79 -28.03 -18.78
CA THR A 560 -30.78 -29.06 -19.19
C THR A 560 -31.82 -29.41 -18.10
N HIS A 561 -33.09 -29.34 -18.53
CA HIS A 561 -34.28 -30.16 -18.21
C HIS A 561 -34.92 -30.27 -16.80
N ILE A 562 -36.09 -29.60 -16.70
CA ILE A 562 -37.45 -30.09 -16.38
C ILE A 562 -37.60 -31.25 -15.36
N GLY A 563 -38.31 -30.97 -14.26
CA GLY A 563 -38.95 -31.97 -13.40
C GLY A 563 -39.88 -31.36 -12.35
N THR A 564 -41.18 -31.35 -12.64
CA THR A 564 -42.31 -30.96 -11.78
C THR A 564 -42.49 -31.82 -10.53
N ALA A 565 -42.81 -31.23 -9.37
CA ALA A 565 -43.87 -31.67 -8.43
C ALA A 565 -43.95 -30.75 -7.18
N GLY A 566 -45.15 -30.25 -6.87
CA GLY A 566 -45.51 -29.77 -5.52
C GLY A 566 -45.82 -30.95 -4.56
N PRO A 567 -46.50 -30.77 -3.40
CA PRO A 567 -47.38 -29.64 -3.06
C PRO A 567 -47.31 -29.10 -1.60
N SER A 568 -47.92 -27.91 -1.42
CA SER A 568 -48.75 -27.41 -0.30
C SER A 568 -48.50 -27.85 1.16
N THR A 569 -48.50 -26.88 2.09
CA THR A 569 -49.50 -26.82 3.20
C THR A 569 -49.43 -25.51 4.02
N SER A 570 -50.56 -24.78 4.00
CA SER A 570 -51.25 -24.10 5.12
C SER A 570 -50.52 -23.18 6.11
N ALA A 571 -50.98 -21.91 6.12
CA ALA A 571 -51.00 -20.98 7.26
C ALA A 571 -51.83 -21.54 8.45
N PRO A 572 -51.75 -20.93 9.66
CA PRO A 572 -52.67 -19.82 9.93
C PRO A 572 -52.12 -18.67 10.80
N SER A 573 -52.80 -17.54 10.63
CA SER A 573 -52.77 -16.26 11.34
C SER A 573 -53.51 -16.28 12.69
N ILE A 574 -52.98 -15.57 13.70
CA ILE A 574 -53.68 -15.12 14.93
C ILE A 574 -53.00 -13.77 15.33
N ALA A 575 -53.61 -12.62 15.03
CA ALA A 575 -54.53 -11.81 15.84
C ALA A 575 -53.87 -11.02 17.01
N ASN A 576 -53.76 -9.70 16.80
CA ASN A 576 -53.61 -8.67 17.84
C ASN A 576 -54.92 -8.50 18.63
N PRO A 577 -54.84 -7.96 19.84
CA PRO A 577 -55.75 -6.89 20.24
C PRO A 577 -55.05 -5.69 20.91
N ASP A 578 -55.52 -4.50 20.48
CA ASP A 578 -55.94 -3.32 21.28
C ASP A 578 -54.95 -2.57 22.19
N ASP A 579 -55.15 -1.29 22.49
CA ASP A 579 -55.58 -0.08 21.75
C ASP A 579 -55.33 1.12 22.71
N ALA A 580 -55.41 2.34 22.17
CA ALA A 580 -55.63 3.64 22.85
C ALA A 580 -54.42 4.36 23.51
N SER A 581 -54.17 5.67 23.35
CA SER A 581 -54.80 6.73 22.54
C SER A 581 -54.03 8.07 22.66
N SER A 582 -54.34 9.00 21.73
CA SER A 582 -54.07 10.46 21.68
C SER A 582 -52.77 10.88 20.98
N SER A 583 -52.73 11.83 20.03
CA SER A 583 -53.72 12.77 19.48
C SER A 583 -53.22 13.30 18.12
N ASN A 584 -54.14 13.51 17.16
CA ASN A 584 -53.88 14.07 15.83
C ASN A 584 -54.18 15.58 15.81
N ALA A 585 -53.34 16.36 15.12
CA ALA A 585 -53.74 17.55 14.37
C ALA A 585 -52.81 17.72 13.15
N PRO A 586 -53.34 18.08 11.95
CA PRO A 586 -52.63 18.02 10.68
C PRO A 586 -51.97 19.35 10.31
N ILE A 587 -50.80 19.32 9.67
CA ILE A 587 -50.23 20.48 8.99
C ILE A 587 -49.79 20.05 7.59
N ASP A 588 -50.43 20.67 6.59
CA ASP A 588 -50.09 20.64 5.17
C ASP A 588 -48.61 20.95 4.95
N SER A 589 -47.93 20.12 4.15
CA SER A 589 -46.62 20.44 3.58
C SER A 589 -46.75 20.52 2.07
N ASP A 590 -47.03 21.74 1.64
CA ASP A 590 -46.75 22.24 0.30
C ASP A 590 -45.23 22.53 0.27
N SER A 591 -44.44 21.69 -0.40
CA SER A 591 -43.03 21.99 -0.67
C SER A 591 -42.76 21.84 -2.16
N SER A 592 -42.75 23.02 -2.78
CA SER A 592 -42.29 23.29 -4.13
C SER A 592 -40.93 22.65 -4.41
N ASP A 593 -40.93 21.86 -5.48
CA ASP A 593 -39.80 21.30 -6.18
C ASP A 593 -38.88 22.43 -6.69
N ALA A 594 -37.85 22.75 -5.90
CA ALA A 594 -36.76 23.63 -6.29
C ALA A 594 -35.53 22.76 -6.59
N GLY A 595 -35.49 22.23 -7.82
CA GLY A 595 -34.32 21.57 -8.38
C GLY A 595 -33.10 22.49 -8.36
N SER A 596 -32.30 22.38 -7.31
CA SER A 596 -30.94 22.93 -7.26
C SER A 596 -30.08 22.13 -8.24
N SER A 597 -29.97 22.63 -9.47
CA SER A 597 -28.95 22.19 -10.41
C SER A 597 -27.59 22.57 -9.83
N ILE A 598 -26.99 21.68 -9.04
CA ILE A 598 -25.59 21.75 -8.65
C ILE A 598 -24.78 21.71 -9.95
N ARG A 599 -24.25 22.87 -10.37
CA ARG A 599 -23.31 22.92 -11.49
C ARG A 599 -22.16 21.98 -11.15
N SER A 600 -22.03 20.89 -11.92
CA SER A 600 -20.85 20.03 -11.90
C SER A 600 -19.60 20.91 -11.99
N ILE A 601 -18.80 20.94 -10.93
CA ILE A 601 -17.52 21.64 -10.93
C ILE A 601 -16.64 20.89 -11.92
N ARG A 602 -16.21 21.57 -12.99
CA ARG A 602 -15.24 21.02 -13.93
C ARG A 602 -13.90 20.92 -13.22
N VAL A 603 -13.49 19.70 -12.87
CA VAL A 603 -12.21 19.41 -12.24
C VAL A 603 -11.16 19.28 -13.34
N VAL A 604 -10.21 20.22 -13.39
CA VAL A 604 -9.03 20.12 -14.26
C VAL A 604 -7.89 19.52 -13.43
N PRO A 605 -7.45 18.27 -13.70
CA PRO A 605 -6.35 17.68 -12.95
C PRO A 605 -5.01 18.36 -13.26
N LEU A 606 -4.09 18.31 -12.31
CA LEU A 606 -2.71 18.78 -12.49
C LEU A 606 -2.02 17.91 -13.57
N PRO A 607 -1.51 18.49 -14.67
CA PRO A 607 -0.93 17.73 -15.76
C PRO A 607 0.29 16.90 -15.33
N TRP A 608 0.42 15.69 -15.91
CA TRP A 608 1.50 14.77 -15.62
C TRP A 608 2.88 15.44 -15.68
N GLU A 609 3.13 16.26 -16.70
CA GLU A 609 4.41 16.92 -16.96
C GLU A 609 4.83 17.87 -15.82
N THR A 610 3.87 18.33 -15.00
CA THR A 610 4.14 19.22 -13.88
C THR A 610 4.54 18.46 -12.62
N TRP A 611 3.84 17.37 -12.29
CA TRP A 611 4.00 16.68 -11.00
C TRP A 611 4.65 15.30 -11.11
N GLY A 612 4.46 14.59 -12.23
CA GLY A 612 4.82 13.20 -12.39
C GLY A 612 6.33 12.94 -12.46
N PRO A 613 7.06 13.51 -13.45
CA PRO A 613 8.43 13.12 -13.73
C PRO A 613 9.37 13.19 -12.52
N MET A 614 9.33 14.28 -11.75
CA MET A 614 10.25 14.44 -10.61
C MET A 614 9.86 13.64 -9.36
N ASN A 615 8.58 13.30 -9.22
CA ASN A 615 8.02 12.74 -7.98
C ASN A 615 7.66 11.27 -8.08
N THR A 616 7.85 10.66 -9.25
CA THR A 616 7.57 9.24 -9.49
C THR A 616 8.81 8.48 -9.95
N ARG A 617 8.79 7.15 -9.79
CA ARG A 617 9.75 6.23 -10.43
C ARG A 617 9.00 5.08 -11.08
N TRP A 618 9.14 4.92 -12.39
CA TRP A 618 8.44 3.92 -13.19
C TRP A 618 9.30 2.71 -13.54
N PHE A 619 8.63 1.56 -13.67
CA PHE A 619 9.18 0.29 -14.12
C PHE A 619 8.12 -0.48 -14.94
N ASP A 620 8.59 -1.35 -15.84
CA ASP A 620 7.73 -2.40 -16.39
C ASP A 620 7.32 -3.33 -15.25
N GLU A 621 6.03 -3.59 -15.13
CA GLU A 621 5.51 -4.36 -14.01
C GLU A 621 5.96 -5.81 -14.09
N CYS A 622 6.40 -6.33 -12.96
CA CYS A 622 6.57 -7.76 -12.77
C CYS A 622 5.23 -8.35 -12.33
N LEU A 623 4.47 -8.96 -13.26
CA LEU A 623 3.15 -9.56 -12.98
C LEU A 623 3.15 -10.60 -11.83
N SER A 624 4.33 -11.02 -11.36
CA SER A 624 4.49 -11.93 -10.22
C SER A 624 4.70 -11.25 -8.86
N THR A 625 4.63 -9.91 -8.77
CA THR A 625 4.85 -9.19 -7.50
C THR A 625 3.54 -8.64 -6.96
N ASP A 626 3.15 -9.13 -5.78
CA ASP A 626 2.03 -8.56 -5.03
C ASP A 626 2.44 -7.25 -4.34
N TRP A 627 2.28 -6.14 -5.07
CA TRP A 627 2.62 -4.81 -4.56
C TRP A 627 1.78 -4.38 -3.34
N GLN A 628 0.64 -5.02 -3.06
CA GLN A 628 -0.13 -4.76 -1.82
C GLN A 628 0.72 -5.02 -0.59
N HIS A 629 1.50 -6.11 -0.61
CA HIS A 629 2.29 -6.56 0.53
C HIS A 629 3.82 -6.51 0.28
N ALA A 630 4.25 -6.18 -0.94
CA ALA A 630 5.66 -6.04 -1.30
C ALA A 630 6.24 -4.63 -1.05
N ILE A 631 5.54 -3.80 -0.28
CA ILE A 631 6.01 -2.49 0.17
C ILE A 631 5.83 -2.36 1.68
N TYR A 632 6.72 -1.62 2.34
CA TYR A 632 6.54 -1.25 3.74
C TYR A 632 7.28 0.05 4.05
N GLY A 633 6.54 1.08 4.48
CA GLY A 633 7.11 2.40 4.76
C GLY A 633 7.67 3.07 3.50
N LEU A 634 9.00 3.21 3.45
CA LEU A 634 9.74 3.76 2.30
C LEU A 634 10.50 2.68 1.51
N ARG A 635 10.23 1.40 1.76
CA ARG A 635 10.89 0.28 1.09
C ARG A 635 9.91 -0.50 0.23
N ALA A 636 10.42 -1.05 -0.86
CA ALA A 636 9.72 -1.96 -1.75
C ALA A 636 10.61 -3.17 -2.07
N VAL A 637 10.03 -4.36 -2.14
CA VAL A 637 10.70 -5.61 -2.51
C VAL A 637 10.13 -6.17 -3.80
N GLU A 638 10.98 -6.79 -4.62
CA GLU A 638 10.54 -7.61 -5.74
C GLU A 638 11.42 -8.86 -5.87
N SER A 639 10.88 -9.91 -6.49
CA SER A 639 11.66 -11.06 -6.93
C SER A 639 12.04 -10.89 -8.40
N VAL A 640 13.34 -10.99 -8.72
CA VAL A 640 13.87 -10.76 -10.06
C VAL A 640 14.52 -12.03 -10.59
N GLU A 641 14.15 -12.42 -11.80
CA GLU A 641 14.76 -13.55 -12.51
C GLU A 641 16.26 -13.33 -12.72
N ILE A 642 17.04 -14.41 -12.59
CA ILE A 642 18.50 -14.34 -12.75
C ILE A 642 18.82 -13.87 -14.17
N SER A 643 18.19 -14.42 -15.20
CA SER A 643 18.32 -14.02 -16.60
C SER A 643 18.10 -12.52 -16.83
N LYS A 644 16.97 -11.98 -16.35
CA LYS A 644 16.63 -10.54 -16.44
C LYS A 644 17.69 -9.66 -15.77
N LEU A 645 18.04 -9.98 -14.52
CA LEU A 645 19.03 -9.20 -13.77
C LEU A 645 20.43 -9.24 -14.43
N THR A 646 20.78 -10.37 -15.02
CA THR A 646 22.03 -10.60 -15.73
C THR A 646 22.13 -9.75 -16.99
N ALA A 647 21.03 -9.66 -17.75
CA ALA A 647 20.92 -8.79 -18.93
C ALA A 647 21.02 -7.30 -18.54
N GLU A 648 20.27 -6.87 -17.50
CA GLU A 648 20.27 -5.48 -17.02
C GLU A 648 21.65 -5.01 -16.56
N ARG A 649 22.45 -5.90 -15.94
CA ARG A 649 23.78 -5.55 -15.41
C ARG A 649 24.95 -5.95 -16.33
N GLN A 650 24.71 -6.63 -17.45
CA GLN A 650 25.72 -7.06 -18.42
C GLN A 650 26.86 -7.91 -17.83
N ILE A 651 26.56 -8.99 -17.07
CA ILE A 651 27.57 -9.83 -16.38
C ILE A 651 27.34 -11.32 -16.70
N GLU A 652 28.36 -12.20 -16.67
CA GLU A 652 28.20 -13.66 -16.87
C GLU A 652 28.05 -14.43 -15.55
N VAL A 653 26.86 -14.96 -15.24
CA VAL A 653 26.56 -15.68 -13.97
C VAL A 653 27.16 -17.10 -13.90
N HIS A 654 27.47 -17.72 -15.04
CA HIS A 654 27.90 -19.13 -15.15
C HIS A 654 29.25 -19.46 -14.47
N LYS A 655 29.95 -18.46 -13.92
CA LYS A 655 31.20 -18.61 -13.16
C LYS A 655 30.99 -18.68 -11.63
N TRP A 656 29.73 -18.78 -11.18
CA TRP A 656 29.38 -18.79 -9.75
C TRP A 656 29.49 -20.19 -9.13
N ALA A 657 29.99 -20.28 -7.90
CA ALA A 657 29.97 -21.52 -7.12
C ALA A 657 28.54 -21.78 -6.62
N LYS A 658 27.96 -22.95 -6.91
CA LYS A 658 26.63 -23.34 -6.38
C LYS A 658 26.60 -23.10 -4.86
N GLY A 659 25.60 -22.36 -4.38
CA GLY A 659 25.43 -22.02 -2.97
C GLY A 659 25.30 -23.26 -2.08
N ARG A 660 25.63 -23.08 -0.79
CA ARG A 660 25.69 -24.13 0.25
C ARG A 660 24.45 -25.02 0.21
N SER A 661 24.67 -26.33 0.08
CA SER A 661 23.66 -27.36 0.33
C SER A 661 23.38 -27.46 1.82
N ALA A 662 22.18 -27.93 2.17
CA ALA A 662 21.74 -28.21 3.54
C ALA A 662 22.54 -29.32 4.26
N GLU A 663 23.69 -29.72 3.73
CA GLU A 663 24.56 -30.78 4.27
C GLU A 663 25.78 -30.21 5.01
N ASP A 664 26.01 -28.88 4.96
CA ASP A 664 27.19 -28.23 5.58
C ASP A 664 26.89 -27.59 6.97
N GLU A 665 25.74 -27.87 7.59
CA GLU A 665 25.36 -27.27 8.89
C GLU A 665 25.97 -27.95 10.14
N GLU A 666 26.80 -28.98 9.99
CA GLU A 666 27.45 -29.63 11.15
C GLU A 666 28.85 -29.10 11.54
N GLU A 667 29.46 -28.15 10.81
CA GLU A 667 30.88 -27.79 11.04
C GLU A 667 31.16 -26.31 11.41
N PHE A 668 30.18 -25.60 11.99
CA PHE A 668 30.42 -24.29 12.63
C PHE A 668 29.98 -24.28 14.10
N GLY A 669 30.48 -25.26 14.85
CA GLY A 669 30.30 -25.38 16.29
C GLY A 669 31.60 -25.69 17.01
N ASN A 670 32.70 -24.98 16.73
CA ASN A 670 33.80 -24.84 17.70
C ASN A 670 34.88 -23.87 17.23
N ALA A 671 34.83 -22.65 17.75
CA ALA A 671 35.98 -21.77 17.81
C ALA A 671 35.85 -20.86 19.04
N ASN A 672 36.33 -21.35 20.20
CA ASN A 672 36.93 -20.51 21.24
C ASN A 672 37.65 -21.37 22.30
N GLY A 673 38.99 -21.23 22.34
CA GLY A 673 39.75 -21.09 23.59
C GLY A 673 40.25 -22.34 24.31
N ALA A 674 41.49 -22.74 23.99
CA ALA A 674 42.46 -23.25 24.98
C ALA A 674 42.70 -22.16 26.07
N GLU A 675 43.11 -22.38 27.32
CA GLU A 675 43.88 -23.41 28.03
C GLU A 675 43.47 -23.36 29.52
N ALA A 676 43.50 -24.49 30.24
CA ALA A 676 44.01 -24.58 31.63
C ALA A 676 43.89 -26.03 32.16
N SER A 677 45.05 -26.67 32.21
CA SER A 677 45.50 -27.70 33.16
C SER A 677 44.59 -28.07 34.34
N GLY A 678 44.52 -29.38 34.59
CA GLY A 678 44.73 -29.88 35.96
C GLY A 678 43.69 -30.86 36.50
N SER A 679 44.12 -32.13 36.54
CA SER A 679 43.88 -33.09 37.63
C SER A 679 42.46 -33.56 37.94
N GLY A 680 42.30 -34.88 37.80
CA GLY A 680 41.92 -35.71 38.95
C GLY A 680 40.50 -36.25 38.93
N SER A 681 40.40 -37.58 38.69
CA SER A 681 39.68 -38.57 39.53
C SER A 681 38.23 -38.26 39.94
N ALA A 682 37.23 -39.12 39.81
CA ALA A 682 37.20 -40.56 39.72
C ALA A 682 35.74 -40.98 39.43
N SER A 683 35.60 -42.24 38.99
CA SER A 683 34.55 -43.20 39.40
C SER A 683 33.08 -42.87 39.11
N ALA A 684 32.23 -43.77 38.65
CA ALA A 684 32.33 -45.20 38.39
C ALA A 684 31.03 -45.59 37.67
N SER A 685 31.12 -46.42 36.62
CA SER A 685 30.63 -47.80 36.61
C SER A 685 29.16 -47.91 36.19
N SER A 686 28.88 -48.43 34.98
CA SER A 686 28.64 -49.88 34.72
C SER A 686 27.17 -50.21 35.00
N SER A 687 26.43 -51.03 34.27
CA SER A 687 26.68 -51.97 33.18
C SER A 687 25.43 -52.84 33.08
N HIS A 688 25.13 -53.37 31.88
CA HIS A 688 24.37 -54.63 31.64
C HIS A 688 22.90 -54.67 32.15
N ALA A 689 21.98 -55.47 31.62
CA ALA A 689 21.77 -56.26 30.40
C ALA A 689 20.38 -56.91 30.57
N ALA A 690 19.79 -57.38 29.46
CA ALA A 690 18.75 -58.43 29.39
C ALA A 690 17.36 -58.11 30.00
N ALA A 691 16.24 -58.72 29.62
CA ALA A 691 15.79 -59.51 28.49
C ALA A 691 14.26 -59.74 28.69
N ALA A 692 13.58 -60.10 27.60
CA ALA A 692 12.40 -60.97 27.52
C ALA A 692 11.03 -60.56 28.12
N GLY A 693 10.00 -60.60 27.25
CA GLY A 693 8.96 -61.64 27.38
C GLY A 693 7.48 -61.21 27.49
N GLY A 694 6.67 -61.65 26.50
CA GLY A 694 5.25 -62.05 26.61
C GLY A 694 4.19 -60.93 26.45
N ALA A 695 3.29 -60.88 25.46
CA ALA A 695 2.34 -61.83 24.84
C ALA A 695 0.88 -61.76 25.41
N ASN A 696 -0.06 -61.34 24.55
CA ASN A 696 -1.48 -61.74 24.37
C ASN A 696 -2.24 -60.60 23.64
N GLY A 697 -3.13 -60.77 22.65
CA GLY A 697 -3.71 -61.94 21.98
C GLY A 697 -5.14 -61.62 21.48
N GLY A 698 -5.44 -61.95 20.21
CA GLY A 698 -6.79 -62.07 19.61
C GLY A 698 -7.17 -60.96 18.60
N GLY A 699 -7.64 -61.19 17.35
CA GLY A 699 -7.96 -62.39 16.58
C GLY A 699 -9.18 -62.16 15.64
N SER A 700 -9.11 -62.61 14.37
CA SER A 700 -10.17 -62.90 13.35
C SER A 700 -9.94 -62.18 11.98
N THR A 701 -9.40 -62.82 10.92
CA THR A 701 -9.99 -63.71 9.86
C THR A 701 -10.90 -62.97 8.84
N ALA A 702 -10.97 -63.24 7.52
CA ALA A 702 -10.24 -64.07 6.55
C ALA A 702 -10.81 -63.80 5.10
N SER A 703 -10.18 -64.42 4.10
CA SER A 703 -10.58 -64.67 2.68
C SER A 703 -10.26 -63.58 1.63
N GLY A 704 -9.64 -63.83 0.47
CA GLY A 704 -9.16 -65.06 -0.18
C GLY A 704 -9.84 -65.27 -1.55
N ALA A 705 -9.14 -65.04 -2.66
CA ALA A 705 -9.40 -65.68 -3.96
C ALA A 705 -8.21 -65.52 -4.92
N GLN A 706 -7.75 -66.66 -5.45
CA GLN A 706 -6.75 -66.86 -6.49
C GLN A 706 -7.43 -67.25 -7.83
N ALA A 707 -6.61 -67.31 -8.89
CA ALA A 707 -6.79 -67.99 -10.20
C ALA A 707 -7.29 -67.07 -11.35
N GLN A 708 -6.86 -67.18 -12.61
CA GLN A 708 -6.04 -68.18 -13.30
C GLN A 708 -5.56 -67.64 -14.67
N ASP A 709 -4.39 -68.12 -15.05
CA ASP A 709 -3.74 -68.39 -16.35
C ASP A 709 -4.48 -68.23 -17.71
N GLY A 710 -3.69 -67.87 -18.75
CA GLY A 710 -3.85 -68.41 -20.12
C GLY A 710 -3.98 -67.44 -21.31
N GLY A 711 -2.98 -67.42 -22.21
CA GLY A 711 -3.19 -67.13 -23.65
C GLY A 711 -2.13 -66.23 -24.32
N GLY A 712 -1.23 -66.82 -25.12
CA GLY A 712 -0.14 -66.14 -25.83
C GLY A 712 -0.48 -65.53 -27.20
N GLY A 713 0.39 -64.62 -27.66
CA GLY A 713 0.41 -64.05 -29.00
C GLY A 713 1.50 -62.99 -29.18
N THR A 714 2.50 -63.32 -29.99
CA THR A 714 3.69 -62.52 -30.34
C THR A 714 3.37 -61.30 -31.22
N GLY A 715 4.03 -60.15 -30.99
CA GLY A 715 4.05 -59.05 -31.97
C GLY A 715 4.92 -57.85 -31.56
N GLY A 716 6.05 -57.68 -32.27
CA GLY A 716 6.60 -56.39 -32.71
C GLY A 716 7.01 -55.34 -31.67
N GLY A 717 8.33 -55.13 -31.52
CA GLY A 717 8.89 -54.05 -30.71
C GLY A 717 8.70 -52.65 -31.30
N GLY A 718 8.54 -51.69 -30.39
CA GLY A 718 8.87 -50.28 -30.55
C GLY A 718 9.31 -49.76 -29.17
N PRO A 719 10.35 -48.91 -29.08
CA PRO A 719 10.77 -48.37 -27.78
C PRO A 719 9.62 -47.55 -27.19
N ALA A 720 9.30 -47.79 -25.92
CA ALA A 720 8.33 -46.99 -25.20
C ALA A 720 8.71 -45.50 -25.33
N PRO A 721 7.75 -44.60 -25.60
CA PRO A 721 8.04 -43.17 -25.67
C PRO A 721 8.72 -42.75 -24.37
N ALA A 722 9.88 -42.09 -24.49
CA ALA A 722 10.58 -41.56 -23.34
C ALA A 722 9.60 -40.72 -22.52
N PRO A 723 9.60 -40.82 -21.17
CA PRO A 723 8.76 -39.96 -20.35
C PRO A 723 9.02 -38.51 -20.77
N PRO A 724 7.97 -37.68 -20.90
CA PRO A 724 8.16 -36.29 -21.30
C PRO A 724 9.21 -35.67 -20.38
N PRO A 725 10.14 -34.86 -20.92
CA PRO A 725 11.16 -34.21 -20.12
C PRO A 725 10.47 -33.53 -18.94
N PRO A 726 11.01 -33.64 -17.71
CA PRO A 726 10.42 -32.97 -16.57
C PRO A 726 10.25 -31.49 -16.94
N PRO A 727 9.09 -30.88 -16.63
CA PRO A 727 8.83 -29.51 -17.00
C PRO A 727 9.99 -28.63 -16.53
N PRO A 728 10.41 -27.64 -17.33
CA PRO A 728 11.57 -26.82 -17.01
C PRO A 728 11.43 -26.29 -15.58
N ARG A 729 12.44 -26.56 -14.75
CA ARG A 729 12.46 -26.03 -13.38
C ARG A 729 12.44 -24.51 -13.49
N ARG A 730 11.47 -23.89 -12.81
CA ARG A 730 11.33 -22.44 -12.74
C ARG A 730 12.66 -21.83 -12.27
N GLU A 731 13.08 -20.75 -12.91
CA GLU A 731 14.34 -20.09 -12.57
C GLU A 731 14.29 -19.57 -11.13
N ARG A 732 15.37 -19.78 -10.36
CA ARG A 732 15.52 -19.13 -9.04
C ARG A 732 15.63 -17.62 -9.23
N ARG A 733 15.26 -16.85 -8.22
CA ARG A 733 15.13 -15.39 -8.29
C ARG A 733 15.96 -14.70 -7.22
N PHE A 734 16.54 -13.55 -7.54
CA PHE A 734 17.10 -12.66 -6.52
C PHE A 734 16.01 -11.85 -5.86
N LEU A 735 16.23 -11.39 -4.63
CA LEU A 735 15.43 -10.36 -4.02
C LEU A 735 16.07 -9.00 -4.32
N ARG A 736 15.27 -8.02 -4.73
CA ARG A 736 15.70 -6.64 -4.92
C ARG A 736 14.89 -5.74 -3.99
N ILE A 737 15.58 -4.96 -3.16
CA ILE A 737 14.99 -3.90 -2.35
C ILE A 737 15.27 -2.54 -2.99
N ARG A 738 14.23 -1.71 -3.08
CA ARG A 738 14.33 -0.28 -3.38
C ARG A 738 13.99 0.51 -2.11
N ASP A 739 14.96 1.26 -1.60
CA ASP A 739 14.82 2.12 -0.43
C ASP A 739 14.72 3.59 -0.85
N PHE A 740 13.55 4.20 -0.65
CA PHE A 740 13.23 5.58 -0.99
C PHE A 740 13.56 6.57 0.15
N ASN A 741 14.16 6.11 1.26
CA ASN A 741 14.63 6.96 2.34
C ASN A 741 15.69 7.96 1.80
N PRO A 742 15.46 9.28 1.93
CA PRO A 742 16.44 10.28 1.51
C PRO A 742 17.82 10.11 2.14
N TYR A 743 17.91 9.61 3.38
CA TYR A 743 19.19 9.38 4.03
C TYR A 743 20.01 8.30 3.35
N ALA A 744 19.38 7.20 2.90
CA ALA A 744 20.06 6.09 2.24
C ALA A 744 20.86 6.55 1.01
N GLN A 745 20.41 7.63 0.35
CA GLN A 745 21.00 8.18 -0.86
C GLN A 745 22.31 8.95 -0.59
N THR A 746 22.54 9.37 0.65
CA THR A 746 23.66 10.23 1.06
C THR A 746 25.01 9.53 0.97
N LYS A 747 26.10 10.31 0.83
CA LYS A 747 27.46 9.78 0.94
C LYS A 747 27.74 9.13 2.30
N ALA A 748 27.16 9.67 3.37
CA ALA A 748 27.32 9.14 4.72
C ALA A 748 26.79 7.71 4.84
N ALA A 749 25.55 7.46 4.38
CA ALA A 749 24.97 6.12 4.36
C ALA A 749 25.81 5.12 3.56
N ARG A 750 26.38 5.55 2.43
CA ARG A 750 27.26 4.70 1.60
C ARG A 750 28.56 4.36 2.33
N LEU A 751 29.15 5.30 3.07
CA LEU A 751 30.36 5.05 3.86
C LEU A 751 30.06 4.05 4.99
N GLU A 752 28.96 4.24 5.73
CA GLU A 752 28.50 3.30 6.77
C GLU A 752 28.37 1.87 6.21
N THR A 753 27.88 1.75 4.97
CA THR A 753 27.67 0.44 4.34
C THR A 753 28.96 -0.21 3.84
N LYS A 754 29.91 0.57 3.31
CA LYS A 754 31.19 0.05 2.78
C LYS A 754 32.03 -0.62 3.84
N ASP A 755 31.92 -0.20 5.09
CA ASP A 755 32.69 -0.75 6.21
C ASP A 755 32.11 -2.06 6.76
N HIS A 756 30.96 -2.52 6.26
CA HIS A 756 30.32 -3.75 6.72
C HIS A 756 31.13 -5.00 6.36
N ALA A 757 31.19 -5.98 7.27
CA ALA A 757 31.99 -7.20 7.11
C ALA A 757 31.63 -8.01 5.86
N ILE A 758 30.36 -7.97 5.44
CA ILE A 758 29.84 -8.65 4.24
C ILE A 758 30.56 -8.23 2.94
N PHE A 759 31.19 -7.06 2.92
CA PHE A 759 31.95 -6.53 1.78
C PHE A 759 33.47 -6.73 1.89
N LYS A 760 33.98 -7.18 3.05
CA LYS A 760 35.42 -7.31 3.34
C LYS A 760 36.01 -8.68 2.94
N GLY A 761 35.21 -9.59 2.35
CA GLY A 761 35.64 -10.94 1.95
C GLY A 761 36.50 -11.00 0.68
N LYS A 762 37.51 -11.89 0.66
CA LYS A 762 38.40 -12.11 -0.50
C LYS A 762 37.68 -12.85 -1.64
N GLY A 763 37.17 -12.11 -2.62
CA GLY A 763 36.70 -12.65 -3.90
C GLY A 763 36.31 -11.54 -4.88
N ARG A 764 37.09 -11.34 -5.95
CA ARG A 764 36.92 -10.24 -6.93
C ARG A 764 35.54 -10.19 -7.62
N ILE A 765 34.79 -11.30 -7.65
CA ILE A 765 33.46 -11.42 -8.29
C ILE A 765 32.32 -11.22 -7.27
N ARG A 766 32.61 -11.24 -5.96
CA ARG A 766 31.61 -11.06 -4.89
C ARG A 766 31.32 -9.58 -4.57
N SER A 767 32.13 -8.61 -5.02
CA SER A 767 32.01 -7.20 -4.61
C SER A 767 31.14 -6.32 -5.52
N VAL A 768 30.94 -6.67 -6.79
CA VAL A 768 30.26 -5.79 -7.77
C VAL A 768 28.73 -5.83 -7.62
N TRP A 769 28.17 -7.01 -7.38
CA TRP A 769 26.72 -7.21 -7.23
C TRP A 769 26.12 -6.59 -5.96
N ARG A 770 26.93 -6.51 -4.90
CA ARG A 770 26.47 -6.25 -3.52
C ARG A 770 26.39 -4.77 -3.16
N THR A 771 27.14 -3.90 -3.85
CA THR A 771 27.23 -2.50 -3.42
C THR A 771 25.90 -1.82 -3.71
N PRO A 772 25.24 -1.22 -2.70
CA PRO A 772 23.98 -0.51 -2.92
C PRO A 772 24.14 0.53 -4.03
N LYS A 773 23.30 0.43 -5.06
CA LYS A 773 23.31 1.34 -6.21
C LYS A 773 22.37 2.49 -5.89
N VAL A 774 22.91 3.70 -5.81
CA VAL A 774 22.07 4.88 -5.68
C VAL A 774 21.65 5.36 -7.06
N VAL A 775 20.33 5.41 -7.26
CA VAL A 775 19.69 5.79 -8.51
C VAL A 775 19.08 7.17 -8.31
N THR A 776 19.62 8.14 -9.04
CA THR A 776 19.20 9.56 -9.00
C THR A 776 18.94 10.12 -10.39
N GLU A 777 19.45 9.44 -11.40
CA GLU A 777 19.25 9.73 -12.80
C GLU A 777 17.76 9.65 -13.18
N THR A 778 17.40 10.42 -14.20
CA THR A 778 16.09 10.27 -14.84
C THR A 778 16.09 8.99 -15.66
N SER A 779 15.06 8.17 -15.50
CA SER A 779 14.83 6.98 -16.33
C SER A 779 13.74 7.26 -17.36
N ARG A 780 13.89 6.65 -18.53
CA ARG A 780 12.89 6.57 -19.59
C ARG A 780 12.36 5.14 -19.63
N VAL A 781 11.06 4.97 -19.54
CA VAL A 781 10.39 3.69 -19.82
C VAL A 781 9.81 3.78 -21.23
N GLU A 782 10.28 2.91 -22.12
CA GLU A 782 9.85 2.85 -23.52
C GLU A 782 8.48 2.18 -23.59
N MET A 783 7.48 2.91 -24.05
CA MET A 783 6.09 2.49 -23.90
C MET A 783 5.50 1.79 -25.12
N ASN A 784 6.31 1.54 -26.15
CA ASN A 784 5.95 0.79 -27.37
C ASN A 784 4.61 1.22 -28.01
N GLY A 785 4.25 2.50 -27.89
CA GLY A 785 3.02 3.07 -28.44
C GLY A 785 1.80 3.07 -27.49
N VAL A 786 1.88 2.50 -26.29
CA VAL A 786 0.77 2.48 -25.31
C VAL A 786 0.45 3.89 -24.78
N PHE A 787 1.49 4.64 -24.43
CA PHE A 787 1.38 6.04 -24.03
C PHE A 787 1.75 6.96 -25.19
N LYS A 788 1.18 8.17 -25.20
CA LYS A 788 1.44 9.17 -26.24
C LYS A 788 2.93 9.56 -26.32
N TYR A 789 3.59 9.56 -25.17
CA TYR A 789 5.01 9.85 -25.04
C TYR A 789 5.63 8.84 -24.08
N ASP A 790 6.93 8.60 -24.22
CA ASP A 790 7.65 7.80 -23.24
C ASP A 790 7.66 8.46 -21.87
N ILE A 791 7.63 7.62 -20.84
CA ILE A 791 7.51 8.10 -19.47
C ILE A 791 8.88 8.40 -18.90
N MET A 792 9.08 9.68 -18.59
CA MET A 792 10.23 10.17 -17.86
C MET A 792 9.91 10.17 -16.36
N SER A 793 10.80 9.61 -15.55
CA SER A 793 10.64 9.56 -14.09
C SER A 793 11.98 9.68 -13.35
N SER A 794 12.02 10.30 -12.17
CA SER A 794 13.28 10.62 -11.49
C SER A 794 13.24 10.58 -9.96
N LEU A 795 12.22 9.98 -9.33
CA LEU A 795 12.20 9.80 -7.86
C LEU A 795 13.40 8.95 -7.42
N PRO A 796 14.29 9.46 -6.56
CA PRO A 796 15.55 8.78 -6.25
C PRO A 796 15.37 7.67 -5.21
N TYR A 797 16.17 6.62 -5.33
CA TYR A 797 16.17 5.47 -4.42
C TYR A 797 17.54 4.80 -4.34
N VAL A 798 17.69 3.88 -3.39
CA VAL A 798 18.84 2.97 -3.31
C VAL A 798 18.38 1.56 -3.60
N GLU A 799 19.08 0.90 -4.50
CA GLU A 799 18.84 -0.49 -4.87
C GLU A 799 19.85 -1.41 -4.18
N THR A 800 19.36 -2.42 -3.48
CA THR A 800 20.16 -3.52 -2.94
C THR A 800 19.60 -4.85 -3.44
N VAL A 801 20.47 -5.79 -3.82
CA VAL A 801 20.09 -7.12 -4.33
C VAL A 801 20.67 -8.19 -3.40
N SER A 802 19.90 -9.25 -3.12
CA SER A 802 20.33 -10.36 -2.27
C SER A 802 21.56 -11.08 -2.82
N ASP A 803 22.34 -11.70 -1.94
CA ASP A 803 23.52 -12.47 -2.34
C ASP A 803 23.22 -13.94 -2.69
N GLU A 804 22.08 -14.44 -2.24
CA GLU A 804 21.52 -15.73 -2.63
C GLU A 804 20.27 -15.57 -3.49
N THR A 805 19.92 -16.65 -4.19
CA THR A 805 18.74 -16.74 -5.04
C THR A 805 17.72 -17.66 -4.38
N PHE A 806 16.43 -17.45 -4.58
CA PHE A 806 15.35 -18.18 -3.93
C PHE A 806 14.44 -18.84 -4.95
N ASP A 807 13.84 -19.98 -4.59
CA ASP A 807 12.81 -20.62 -5.40
C ASP A 807 11.44 -20.10 -4.95
N VAL A 808 11.10 -18.90 -5.43
CA VAL A 808 9.92 -18.13 -5.00
C VAL A 808 9.12 -17.70 -6.20
N THR A 809 7.81 -17.58 -5.99
CA THR A 809 6.89 -17.02 -6.96
C THR A 809 6.55 -15.58 -6.66
N ASP A 810 6.49 -15.24 -5.37
CA ASP A 810 6.05 -13.93 -4.90
C ASP A 810 6.73 -13.60 -3.56
N VAL A 811 6.74 -12.32 -3.20
CA VAL A 811 7.43 -11.80 -2.03
C VAL A 811 6.57 -10.76 -1.33
N MET A 812 6.55 -10.83 0.00
CA MET A 812 5.90 -9.81 0.84
C MET A 812 6.90 -9.32 1.87
N MET A 813 6.64 -8.15 2.46
CA MET A 813 7.49 -7.58 3.49
C MET A 813 6.71 -6.82 4.55
N ASP A 814 7.27 -6.78 5.75
CA ASP A 814 6.92 -5.79 6.76
C ASP A 814 8.17 -5.17 7.38
N ASP A 815 8.05 -4.59 8.58
CA ASP A 815 9.15 -3.94 9.25
C ASP A 815 10.38 -4.85 9.38
N SER A 816 10.22 -6.10 9.83
CA SER A 816 11.34 -6.97 10.21
C SER A 816 11.42 -8.28 9.42
N ARG A 817 10.52 -8.50 8.46
CA ARG A 817 10.43 -9.76 7.73
C ARG A 817 10.33 -9.58 6.22
N LEU A 818 10.90 -10.54 5.51
CA LEU A 818 10.59 -10.85 4.12
C LEU A 818 9.92 -12.22 4.07
N LEU A 819 8.74 -12.29 3.47
CA LEU A 819 7.99 -13.52 3.27
C LEU A 819 8.23 -13.97 1.83
N LEU A 820 8.67 -15.20 1.69
CA LEU A 820 8.99 -15.86 0.45
C LEU A 820 7.89 -16.89 0.16
N LEU A 821 7.02 -16.56 -0.80
CA LEU A 821 5.89 -17.38 -1.16
C LEU A 821 6.24 -18.22 -2.38
N LYS A 822 5.94 -19.52 -2.31
CA LYS A 822 6.04 -20.42 -3.46
C LYS A 822 4.67 -21.01 -3.77
N ARG A 823 4.10 -20.60 -4.89
CA ARG A 823 2.81 -21.11 -5.38
C ARG A 823 2.97 -22.25 -6.38
N GLY A 824 2.05 -23.19 -6.35
CA GLY A 824 1.94 -24.33 -7.25
C GLY A 824 1.27 -24.02 -8.59
N ARG A 825 1.05 -25.07 -9.40
CA ARG A 825 0.13 -25.00 -10.54
C ARG A 825 -1.29 -24.79 -9.98
N GLY A 826 -2.02 -23.78 -10.46
CA GLY A 826 -3.33 -23.38 -9.91
C GLY A 826 -3.28 -22.35 -8.77
N GLY A 827 -2.14 -21.67 -8.54
CA GLY A 827 -2.08 -20.52 -7.63
C GLY A 827 -2.05 -20.86 -6.13
N GLN A 828 -2.28 -22.11 -5.74
CA GLN A 828 -2.24 -22.54 -4.34
C GLN A 828 -0.85 -22.34 -3.72
N LEU A 829 -0.80 -21.81 -2.49
CA LEU A 829 0.46 -21.58 -1.78
C LEU A 829 0.99 -22.91 -1.24
N LYS A 830 2.23 -23.26 -1.60
CA LYS A 830 2.88 -24.52 -1.22
C LYS A 830 3.81 -24.38 -0.02
N THR A 831 4.62 -23.32 -0.02
CA THR A 831 5.56 -23.05 1.07
C THR A 831 5.61 -21.55 1.35
N LEU A 832 5.76 -21.22 2.63
CA LEU A 832 6.04 -19.88 3.11
C LEU A 832 7.33 -19.93 3.92
N GLU A 833 8.38 -19.27 3.42
CA GLU A 833 9.63 -19.07 4.17
C GLU A 833 9.71 -17.62 4.64
N VAL A 834 10.13 -17.41 5.88
CA VAL A 834 10.24 -16.09 6.51
C VAL A 834 11.70 -15.80 6.78
N LEU A 835 12.24 -14.77 6.14
CA LEU A 835 13.56 -14.20 6.45
C LEU A 835 13.38 -13.06 7.45
N MET A 836 14.10 -13.09 8.56
CA MET A 836 14.08 -12.04 9.57
C MET A 836 15.32 -11.16 9.46
N VAL A 837 15.12 -9.83 9.38
CA VAL A 837 16.16 -8.83 9.13
C VAL A 837 16.47 -8.02 10.38
#